data_AF-A0A5R8P3E2-F1
#
_entry.id   AF-A0A5R8P3E2-F1
#
_cell.length_a   1.000
_cell.length_b   1.000
_cell.length_c   1.000
_cell.angle_alpha   90.00
_cell.angle_beta   90.00
_cell.angle_gamma   90.00
#
_symmetry.space_group_name_H-M   'P 1'
#
loop_
_entity.id
_entity.type
_entity.pdbx_description
1 polymer ?
#
loop_
_entity_poly.entity_id
_entity_poly.type
_entity_poly.pdbx_seq_one_letter_code
_entity_poly.pdbx_strand_id
1 'polypeptide(L)'
;MTSLLCWGRFDVSHPFQAVRWFVRLALPAWRVLKLPFISGCASGADAGVYVGQRVEPVSNRSPADVHRPHPPSPSMPHGRNGEKGRRKFRFRDWRVRSRLIALIVIPTGVSIVVGAQQVITSWNLASQYQRVMDKSELSASVTELTHQLALERDLAVHYVAAGRTPEREEPLRTQFGPVDAAAEDFRDKAAAITPAYGESASALTRQLLSRLPEIAATRNTVLGSELLALPTVTKYSQIIAVLAQFHDQIGKGGDQEELAGDVAALSALSKAYDAASEQRGLLAAAAAAGRFQSGELDRFIAARARQESEVTVFRAVATPEQRQLYDDTVTGTLVDRAEVIRLRALAQAAEGDRIDIEPERQDDADHWFEASSGSVNGIWTMQRRIGEAINVQSRTLKDAARQEALLAAAYSLLLLLAVLIITAIMARSLVSPLRRLRTEALHIAGARLPETVRLLRERGDEAGLVPPPIGVDSRDEIGEVARAFDEVHREAIRLAGEESRLRANVNAMFVNLSRRSQTMVQRQIQIIDGLEQGEQDERRLAGLFSLDHLATRMRRNNENLLVLAGQDAPRRYNEPVGLADVVRAALSEVEGYERVVAKLAEGVAVSGQAVNDIVHLLAELIENALAFSPYETRVTVATGTMESGGLVLTVDDTGIGMTQDELEQANARLAHAPTVDVSVSRRMGLFVVARLAQRHGVRVELRSHNAGLTAIVLLPGSLLHPHLAPA
;
A
#
# COMPACT_ATOMS: atom_id res chain seq x y z
N MET A 1 -20.76 -27.69 -5.59
CA MET A 1 -21.26 -27.23 -4.28
C MET A 1 -21.60 -28.43 -3.37
N THR A 2 -20.77 -29.49 -3.34
CA THR A 2 -21.17 -30.75 -2.66
C THR A 2 -19.98 -31.57 -2.14
N SER A 3 -18.93 -30.91 -1.61
CA SER A 3 -17.79 -31.62 -0.99
C SER A 3 -17.10 -30.85 0.15
N LEU A 4 -17.80 -29.95 0.85
CA LEU A 4 -17.22 -29.13 1.92
C LEU A 4 -17.87 -29.30 3.30
N LEU A 5 -18.76 -30.30 3.46
CA LEU A 5 -19.58 -30.48 4.67
C LEU A 5 -19.10 -31.58 5.62
N CYS A 6 -17.80 -31.87 5.67
CA CYS A 6 -17.30 -32.89 6.61
C CYS A 6 -15.92 -32.54 7.18
N TRP A 7 -15.83 -31.46 7.96
CA TRP A 7 -14.67 -31.19 8.81
C TRP A 7 -15.13 -30.86 10.23
N GLY A 8 -15.01 -31.85 11.11
CA GLY A 8 -15.46 -31.80 12.49
C GLY A 8 -14.53 -31.02 13.43
N ARG A 9 -15.09 -30.75 14.63
CA ARG A 9 -14.48 -30.36 15.91
C ARG A 9 -12.94 -30.20 15.88
N PHE A 10 -12.48 -28.96 16.04
CA PHE A 10 -11.07 -28.64 16.23
C PHE A 10 -10.68 -28.64 17.71
N ASP A 11 -9.68 -29.43 18.05
CA ASP A 11 -8.96 -29.40 19.33
C ASP A 11 -7.82 -28.36 19.24
N VAL A 12 -7.84 -27.37 20.13
CA VAL A 12 -6.99 -26.16 20.13
C VAL A 12 -5.63 -26.40 20.83
N SER A 13 -5.31 -27.64 21.21
CA SER A 13 -4.12 -27.94 22.03
C SER A 13 -2.76 -28.00 21.29
N HIS A 14 -2.69 -27.80 19.96
CA HIS A 14 -1.43 -27.95 19.21
C HIS A 14 -1.07 -26.79 18.25
N PRO A 15 -0.05 -25.95 18.58
CA PRO A 15 0.36 -24.79 17.77
C PRO A 15 0.96 -25.14 16.40
N PHE A 16 1.35 -26.40 16.16
CA PHE A 16 1.88 -26.84 14.88
C PHE A 16 0.82 -27.08 13.79
N GLN A 17 -0.47 -27.19 14.15
CA GLN A 17 -1.54 -27.38 13.16
C GLN A 17 -1.86 -26.09 12.37
N ALA A 18 -1.76 -24.93 13.01
CA ALA A 18 -1.98 -23.63 12.35
C ALA A 18 -0.98 -23.36 11.21
N VAL A 19 0.30 -23.74 11.40
CA VAL A 19 1.35 -23.61 10.38
C VAL A 19 1.11 -24.56 9.20
N ARG A 20 0.67 -25.79 9.48
CA ARG A 20 0.29 -26.78 8.45
C ARG A 20 -0.91 -26.33 7.61
N TRP A 21 -1.84 -25.60 8.22
CA TRP A 21 -2.99 -25.00 7.56
C TRP A 21 -2.60 -23.82 6.66
N PHE A 22 -1.68 -22.96 7.13
CA PHE A 22 -1.12 -21.85 6.36
C PHE A 22 -0.42 -22.31 5.07
N VAL A 23 0.35 -23.41 5.15
CA VAL A 23 1.01 -24.01 3.98
C VAL A 23 -0.01 -24.65 3.02
N ARG A 24 -1.09 -25.28 3.53
CA ARG A 24 -2.13 -25.90 2.69
C ARG A 24 -3.07 -24.89 2.00
N LEU A 25 -3.32 -23.72 2.58
CA LEU A 25 -4.14 -22.67 1.93
C LEU A 25 -3.37 -21.78 0.94
N ALA A 26 -2.07 -21.60 1.14
CA ALA A 26 -1.26 -20.74 0.28
C ALA A 26 -1.03 -21.32 -1.13
N LEU A 27 -1.02 -22.65 -1.29
CA LEU A 27 -0.80 -23.30 -2.59
C LEU A 27 -1.97 -23.19 -3.59
N PRO A 28 -3.26 -23.31 -3.21
CA PRO A 28 -4.37 -23.15 -4.15
C PRO A 28 -4.74 -21.67 -4.43
N ALA A 29 -4.43 -20.73 -3.55
CA ALA A 29 -4.69 -19.30 -3.75
C ALA A 29 -3.95 -18.71 -4.97
N TRP A 30 -2.88 -19.35 -5.42
CA TRP A 30 -2.13 -18.94 -6.61
C TRP A 30 -2.81 -19.32 -7.95
N ARG A 31 -3.78 -20.24 -7.93
CA ARG A 31 -4.50 -20.71 -9.13
C ARG A 31 -5.83 -20.00 -9.42
N VAL A 32 -6.41 -19.28 -8.46
CA VAL A 32 -7.77 -18.70 -8.59
C VAL A 32 -7.79 -17.30 -9.22
N LEU A 33 -6.62 -16.65 -9.41
CA LEU A 33 -6.54 -15.27 -9.90
C LEU A 33 -6.51 -15.12 -11.44
N LYS A 34 -7.24 -15.99 -12.15
CA LYS A 34 -7.55 -15.85 -13.58
C LYS A 34 -9.00 -16.25 -13.85
N LEU A 35 -9.91 -15.28 -13.97
CA LEU A 35 -11.02 -15.19 -14.94
C LEU A 35 -11.81 -13.87 -14.72
N PRO A 36 -12.47 -13.31 -15.77
CA PRO A 36 -13.08 -11.99 -15.75
C PRO A 36 -14.57 -11.97 -15.36
N PHE A 37 -15.04 -10.75 -15.15
CA PHE A 37 -16.35 -10.27 -14.70
C PHE A 37 -17.61 -10.86 -15.39
N ILE A 38 -18.68 -10.94 -14.59
CA ILE A 38 -20.04 -11.41 -14.87
C ILE A 38 -20.86 -10.33 -15.63
N SER A 39 -21.55 -10.75 -16.70
CA SER A 39 -22.71 -10.03 -17.28
C SER A 39 -24.01 -10.55 -16.65
N GLY A 40 -24.96 -9.64 -16.43
CA GLY A 40 -26.15 -9.83 -15.62
C GLY A 40 -27.19 -10.82 -16.15
N CYS A 41 -28.10 -11.20 -15.25
CA CYS A 41 -29.34 -11.91 -15.53
C CYS A 41 -30.49 -11.16 -14.85
N ALA A 42 -31.50 -10.82 -15.64
CA ALA A 42 -32.82 -10.37 -15.22
C ALA A 42 -33.86 -11.29 -15.88
N SER A 43 -34.88 -11.70 -15.09
CA SER A 43 -36.22 -12.24 -15.45
C SER A 43 -36.27 -13.44 -16.43
N GLY A 44 -37.16 -14.41 -16.33
CA GLY A 44 -38.50 -14.51 -15.78
C GLY A 44 -39.22 -15.62 -16.57
N ALA A 45 -40.25 -16.20 -15.98
CA ALA A 45 -41.03 -17.37 -16.43
C ALA A 45 -41.52 -17.35 -17.89
N ASP A 46 -41.65 -18.52 -18.53
CA ASP A 46 -42.94 -19.21 -18.75
C ASP A 46 -42.83 -20.47 -19.64
N ALA A 47 -43.82 -21.35 -19.47
CA ALA A 47 -43.95 -22.70 -20.05
C ALA A 47 -44.79 -22.76 -21.34
N GLY A 48 -44.68 -23.87 -22.10
CA GLY A 48 -45.62 -24.29 -23.18
C GLY A 48 -44.89 -24.75 -24.46
N VAL A 49 -44.74 -26.05 -24.78
CA VAL A 49 -45.70 -27.04 -25.35
C VAL A 49 -45.90 -26.95 -26.89
N TYR A 50 -45.32 -27.95 -27.58
CA TYR A 50 -45.72 -28.70 -28.81
C TYR A 50 -45.78 -28.10 -30.25
N VAL A 51 -45.02 -28.79 -31.14
CA VAL A 51 -45.33 -29.35 -32.50
C VAL A 51 -45.52 -28.42 -33.70
N GLY A 52 -44.85 -28.78 -34.81
CA GLY A 52 -45.35 -28.45 -36.16
C GLY A 52 -44.31 -28.49 -37.28
N GLN A 53 -44.45 -29.45 -38.18
CA GLN A 53 -43.55 -29.78 -39.29
C GLN A 53 -43.97 -29.06 -40.59
N ARG A 54 -42.97 -28.65 -41.39
CA ARG A 54 -42.84 -28.84 -42.86
C ARG A 54 -43.59 -27.95 -43.89
N VAL A 55 -42.81 -27.64 -44.96
CA VAL A 55 -43.10 -27.35 -46.39
C VAL A 55 -43.45 -25.92 -46.86
N GLU A 56 -42.50 -25.37 -47.63
CA GLU A 56 -42.46 -24.46 -48.81
C GLU A 56 -43.71 -24.39 -49.77
N PRO A 57 -43.79 -23.61 -50.90
CA PRO A 57 -42.88 -22.61 -51.54
C PRO A 57 -43.56 -21.42 -52.34
N VAL A 58 -42.73 -20.66 -53.10
CA VAL A 58 -42.94 -19.88 -54.38
C VAL A 58 -43.67 -18.52 -54.43
N SER A 59 -42.95 -17.46 -54.84
CA SER A 59 -43.10 -16.69 -56.12
C SER A 59 -42.40 -15.32 -55.99
N ASN A 60 -41.25 -15.09 -56.64
CA ASN A 60 -41.04 -14.53 -57.98
C ASN A 60 -41.63 -13.12 -58.22
N ARG A 61 -40.76 -12.10 -58.35
CA ARG A 61 -40.73 -11.09 -59.44
C ARG A 61 -39.67 -10.00 -59.18
N SER A 62 -38.73 -9.88 -60.11
CA SER A 62 -38.09 -8.60 -60.53
C SER A 62 -38.83 -8.11 -61.80
N PRO A 63 -38.64 -6.90 -62.39
CA PRO A 63 -37.48 -5.98 -62.31
C PRO A 63 -37.79 -4.45 -62.33
N ALA A 64 -36.72 -3.63 -62.21
CA ALA A 64 -36.46 -2.29 -62.80
C ALA A 64 -37.49 -1.15 -62.54
N ASP A 65 -37.19 0.16 -62.43
CA ASP A 65 -36.02 1.01 -62.62
C ASP A 65 -36.37 2.46 -62.15
N VAL A 66 -35.38 3.35 -62.08
CA VAL A 66 -35.46 4.84 -62.19
C VAL A 66 -35.65 5.75 -60.93
N HIS A 67 -34.52 6.43 -60.62
CA HIS A 67 -34.27 7.83 -60.18
C HIS A 67 -34.91 8.47 -58.93
N ARG A 68 -34.05 8.98 -58.03
CA ARG A 68 -33.73 10.43 -57.83
C ARG A 68 -32.52 10.62 -56.89
N PRO A 69 -31.71 11.71 -57.01
CA PRO A 69 -30.47 11.91 -56.23
C PRO A 69 -30.53 13.02 -55.15
N HIS A 70 -29.61 12.93 -54.17
CA HIS A 70 -28.93 13.95 -53.30
C HIS A 70 -28.85 13.53 -51.81
N PRO A 71 -27.89 14.04 -50.98
CA PRO A 71 -26.52 14.54 -51.19
C PRO A 71 -25.50 13.89 -50.18
N PRO A 72 -24.20 14.28 -50.12
CA PRO A 72 -23.15 13.44 -49.51
C PRO A 72 -22.98 13.67 -48.00
N SER A 73 -22.57 12.63 -47.28
CA SER A 73 -22.11 12.69 -45.88
C SER A 73 -20.66 12.18 -45.74
N PRO A 74 -19.93 12.64 -44.72
CA PRO A 74 -18.50 12.94 -44.82
C PRO A 74 -17.57 11.77 -44.45
N SER A 75 -16.31 11.96 -44.85
CA SER A 75 -15.13 11.12 -44.69
C SER A 75 -14.89 10.55 -43.29
N MET A 76 -14.76 9.22 -43.25
CA MET A 76 -14.15 8.47 -42.13
C MET A 76 -12.62 8.49 -42.26
N PRO A 77 -11.86 8.96 -41.25
CA PRO A 77 -10.41 8.81 -41.25
C PRO A 77 -10.01 7.41 -40.78
N HIS A 78 -8.98 6.84 -41.43
CA HIS A 78 -8.32 5.60 -41.05
C HIS A 78 -7.86 5.62 -39.58
N GLY A 79 -8.51 4.82 -38.75
CA GLY A 79 -8.04 4.47 -37.42
C GLY A 79 -6.80 3.57 -37.51
N ARG A 80 -5.63 4.15 -37.25
CA ARG A 80 -4.44 3.40 -36.83
C ARG A 80 -4.78 2.70 -35.50
N ASN A 81 -4.96 1.38 -35.55
CA ASN A 81 -4.92 0.52 -34.37
C ASN A 81 -3.52 0.55 -33.76
N GLY A 82 -3.26 1.53 -32.90
CA GLY A 82 -2.18 1.49 -31.94
C GLY A 82 -2.64 0.70 -30.73
N GLU A 83 -2.11 -0.51 -30.56
CA GLU A 83 -2.21 -1.33 -29.36
C GLU A 83 -1.92 -0.50 -28.09
N LYS A 84 -2.99 -0.05 -27.41
CA LYS A 84 -2.94 0.42 -26.02
C LYS A 84 -3.71 -0.53 -25.13
N GLY A 85 -3.45 -1.82 -25.27
CA GLY A 85 -4.00 -2.87 -24.41
C GLY A 85 -2.92 -3.45 -23.50
N ARG A 86 -3.07 -3.26 -22.18
CA ARG A 86 -2.39 -4.01 -21.09
C ARG A 86 -0.87 -3.79 -20.91
N ARG A 87 -0.48 -2.60 -20.45
CA ARG A 87 0.87 -2.38 -19.86
C ARG A 87 0.84 -1.79 -18.43
N LYS A 88 -0.23 -2.01 -17.66
CA LYS A 88 -0.39 -1.36 -16.34
C LYS A 88 0.12 -2.13 -15.11
N PHE A 89 0.59 -3.38 -15.22
CA PHE A 89 1.07 -4.14 -14.05
C PHE A 89 2.20 -5.12 -14.37
N ARG A 90 3.36 -4.66 -14.85
CA ARG A 90 4.59 -5.48 -14.78
C ARG A 90 5.21 -5.34 -13.40
N PHE A 91 5.17 -6.42 -12.60
CA PHE A 91 5.85 -6.51 -11.29
C PHE A 91 7.35 -6.18 -11.34
N ARG A 92 7.96 -6.23 -12.54
CA ARG A 92 9.37 -5.90 -12.78
C ARG A 92 9.69 -4.41 -12.61
N ASP A 93 8.71 -3.53 -12.81
CA ASP A 93 8.93 -2.07 -12.79
C ASP A 93 8.58 -1.44 -11.43
N TRP A 94 8.18 -2.26 -10.45
CA TRP A 94 7.92 -1.80 -9.09
C TRP A 94 9.21 -1.47 -8.36
N ARG A 95 9.23 -0.34 -7.66
CA ARG A 95 10.30 -0.02 -6.71
C ARG A 95 10.42 -1.17 -5.71
N VAL A 96 11.64 -1.62 -5.43
CA VAL A 96 11.95 -2.76 -4.54
C VAL A 96 11.17 -2.69 -3.21
N ARG A 97 11.05 -1.47 -2.63
CA ARG A 97 10.24 -1.21 -1.43
C ARG A 97 8.79 -1.69 -1.52
N SER A 98 8.12 -1.40 -2.63
CA SER A 98 6.69 -1.70 -2.81
C SER A 98 6.49 -3.19 -3.04
N ARG A 99 7.46 -3.86 -3.67
CA ARG A 99 7.45 -5.30 -3.89
C ARG A 99 7.64 -6.08 -2.59
N LEU A 100 8.57 -5.65 -1.74
CA LEU A 100 8.81 -6.25 -0.42
C LEU A 100 7.65 -6.01 0.55
N ILE A 101 7.14 -4.78 0.62
CA ILE A 101 5.97 -4.46 1.45
C ILE A 101 4.76 -5.26 0.99
N ALA A 102 4.50 -5.36 -0.32
CA ALA A 102 3.38 -6.14 -0.83
C ALA A 102 3.49 -7.64 -0.53
N LEU A 103 4.71 -8.20 -0.48
CA LEU A 103 4.92 -9.61 -0.12
C LEU A 103 4.46 -9.93 1.30
N ILE A 104 4.53 -8.97 2.22
CA ILE A 104 4.11 -9.12 3.62
C ILE A 104 2.65 -8.69 3.81
N VAL A 105 2.29 -7.54 3.25
CA VAL A 105 0.96 -6.92 3.46
C VAL A 105 -0.15 -7.76 2.83
N ILE A 106 0.07 -8.39 1.67
CA ILE A 106 -1.00 -9.15 1.00
C ILE A 106 -1.41 -10.39 1.82
N PRO A 107 -0.50 -11.32 2.20
CA PRO A 107 -0.88 -12.48 3.01
C PRO A 107 -1.44 -12.10 4.39
N THR A 108 -0.88 -11.04 4.98
CA THR A 108 -1.37 -10.51 6.25
C THR A 108 -2.77 -9.93 6.11
N GLY A 109 -3.03 -9.16 5.06
CA GLY A 109 -4.33 -8.56 4.81
C GLY A 109 -5.42 -9.62 4.70
N VAL A 110 -5.15 -10.72 3.98
CA VAL A 110 -6.06 -11.88 3.93
C VAL A 110 -6.28 -12.46 5.32
N SER A 111 -5.22 -12.65 6.10
CA SER A 111 -5.30 -13.22 7.46
C SER A 111 -6.08 -12.32 8.43
N ILE A 112 -5.91 -11.00 8.33
CA ILE A 112 -6.68 -10.01 9.11
C ILE A 112 -8.15 -10.04 8.71
N VAL A 113 -8.45 -10.13 7.42
CA VAL A 113 -9.84 -10.22 6.93
C VAL A 113 -10.51 -11.50 7.44
N VAL A 114 -9.82 -12.64 7.37
CA VAL A 114 -10.32 -13.91 7.92
C VAL A 114 -10.50 -13.83 9.44
N GLY A 115 -9.51 -13.28 10.16
CA GLY A 115 -9.58 -13.08 11.61
C GLY A 115 -10.73 -12.16 12.02
N ALA A 116 -10.92 -11.05 11.30
CA ALA A 116 -12.04 -10.13 11.50
C ALA A 116 -13.39 -10.83 11.23
N GLN A 117 -13.48 -11.65 10.18
CA GLN A 117 -14.68 -12.41 9.88
C GLN A 117 -15.01 -13.43 10.98
N GLN A 118 -14.00 -14.10 11.56
CA GLN A 118 -14.20 -14.99 12.70
C GLN A 118 -14.73 -14.22 13.92
N VAL A 119 -14.13 -13.07 14.25
CA VAL A 119 -14.60 -12.22 15.36
C VAL A 119 -16.05 -11.80 15.16
N ILE A 120 -16.41 -11.35 13.96
CA ILE A 120 -17.80 -10.96 13.63
C ILE A 120 -18.74 -12.16 13.77
N THR A 121 -18.33 -13.33 13.29
CA THR A 121 -19.15 -14.56 13.36
C THR A 121 -19.37 -14.99 14.80
N SER A 122 -18.31 -15.11 15.61
CA SER A 122 -18.40 -15.47 17.02
C SER A 122 -19.17 -14.43 17.84
N TRP A 123 -19.04 -13.13 17.51
CA TRP A 123 -19.81 -12.07 18.16
C TRP A 123 -21.31 -12.12 17.83
N ASN A 124 -21.64 -12.36 16.56
CA ASN A 124 -23.02 -12.55 16.12
C ASN A 124 -23.64 -13.77 16.79
N LEU A 125 -22.88 -14.86 16.92
CA LEU A 125 -23.30 -16.08 17.60
C LEU A 125 -23.54 -15.84 19.10
N ALA A 126 -22.62 -15.14 19.79
CA ALA A 126 -22.82 -14.73 21.18
C ALA A 126 -24.07 -13.85 21.36
N SER A 127 -24.34 -12.96 20.40
CA SER A 127 -25.54 -12.12 20.40
C SER A 127 -26.82 -12.93 20.13
N GLN A 128 -26.75 -13.97 19.29
CA GLN A 128 -27.86 -14.91 19.07
C GLN A 128 -28.19 -15.67 20.35
N TYR A 129 -27.18 -16.23 21.06
CA TYR A 129 -27.41 -16.94 22.32
C TYR A 129 -27.90 -16.04 23.44
N GLN A 130 -27.49 -14.77 23.48
CA GLN A 130 -28.08 -13.78 24.38
C GLN A 130 -29.58 -13.62 24.11
N ARG A 131 -29.99 -13.51 22.84
CA ARG A 131 -31.42 -13.43 22.48
C ARG A 131 -32.21 -14.68 22.89
N VAL A 132 -31.63 -15.87 22.73
CA VAL A 132 -32.25 -17.13 23.20
C VAL A 132 -32.42 -17.10 24.71
N MET A 133 -31.39 -16.68 25.45
CA MET A 133 -31.43 -16.56 26.91
C MET A 133 -32.54 -15.61 27.37
N ASP A 134 -32.65 -14.41 26.80
CA ASP A 134 -33.68 -13.43 27.19
C ASP A 134 -35.10 -13.92 26.85
N LYS A 135 -35.27 -14.59 25.69
CA LYS A 135 -36.53 -15.27 25.35
C LYS A 135 -36.84 -16.41 26.31
N SER A 136 -35.84 -17.17 26.76
CA SER A 136 -36.02 -18.27 27.70
C SER A 136 -36.35 -17.77 29.11
N GLU A 137 -35.76 -16.65 29.54
CA GLU A 137 -36.13 -15.98 30.79
C GLU A 137 -37.58 -15.46 30.75
N LEU A 138 -38.01 -14.85 29.63
CA LEU A 138 -39.42 -14.51 29.44
C LEU A 138 -40.31 -15.75 29.41
N SER A 139 -39.87 -16.82 28.73
CA SER A 139 -40.61 -18.08 28.68
C SER A 139 -40.76 -18.71 30.06
N ALA A 140 -39.77 -18.61 30.95
CA ALA A 140 -39.89 -19.10 32.32
C ALA A 140 -40.95 -18.31 33.11
N SER A 141 -41.01 -16.99 32.89
CA SER A 141 -42.06 -16.15 33.45
C SER A 141 -43.45 -16.46 32.88
N VAL A 142 -43.53 -16.77 31.58
CA VAL A 142 -44.77 -17.29 30.95
C VAL A 142 -45.19 -18.61 31.58
N THR A 143 -44.27 -19.56 31.81
CA THR A 143 -44.58 -20.83 32.51
C THR A 143 -45.15 -20.57 33.90
N GLU A 144 -44.55 -19.63 34.65
CA GLU A 144 -45.03 -19.28 35.99
C GLU A 144 -46.41 -18.62 35.95
N LEU A 145 -46.61 -17.63 35.09
CA LEU A 145 -47.90 -16.95 34.94
C LEU A 145 -48.99 -17.92 34.50
N THR A 146 -48.69 -18.82 33.55
CA THR A 146 -49.62 -19.89 33.14
C THR A 146 -49.95 -20.81 34.30
N HIS A 147 -48.96 -21.19 35.13
CA HIS A 147 -49.20 -22.03 36.31
C HIS A 147 -50.17 -21.37 37.29
N GLN A 148 -49.87 -20.13 37.69
CA GLN A 148 -50.69 -19.39 38.66
C GLN A 148 -52.09 -19.09 38.10
N LEU A 149 -52.21 -18.71 36.83
CA LEU A 149 -53.48 -18.39 36.19
C LEU A 149 -54.34 -19.64 35.96
N ALA A 150 -53.72 -20.79 35.66
CA ALA A 150 -54.43 -22.06 35.55
C ALA A 150 -54.96 -22.52 36.92
N LEU A 151 -54.21 -22.30 38.01
CA LEU A 151 -54.72 -22.55 39.35
C LEU A 151 -55.89 -21.61 39.72
N GLU A 152 -55.80 -20.32 39.37
CA GLU A 152 -56.90 -19.36 39.52
C GLU A 152 -58.15 -19.80 38.74
N ARG A 153 -57.97 -20.26 37.49
CA ARG A 153 -59.05 -20.84 36.67
C ARG A 153 -59.71 -22.01 37.39
N ASP A 154 -58.93 -22.98 37.86
CA ASP A 154 -59.45 -24.21 38.44
C ASP A 154 -60.21 -23.92 39.75
N LEU A 155 -59.71 -23.00 40.57
CA LEU A 155 -60.39 -22.51 41.78
C LEU A 155 -61.67 -21.71 41.46
N ALA A 156 -61.63 -20.87 40.42
CA ALA A 156 -62.81 -20.11 39.97
C ALA A 156 -63.93 -21.03 39.49
N VAL A 157 -63.56 -22.09 38.77
CA VAL A 157 -64.48 -23.11 38.26
C VAL A 157 -65.11 -23.90 39.42
N HIS A 158 -64.30 -24.28 40.41
CA HIS A 158 -64.80 -24.91 41.63
C HIS A 158 -65.76 -23.97 42.40
N TYR A 159 -65.37 -22.71 42.64
CA TYR A 159 -66.19 -21.70 43.30
C TYR A 159 -67.57 -21.53 42.64
N VAL A 160 -67.59 -21.42 41.32
CA VAL A 160 -68.84 -21.28 40.55
C VAL A 160 -69.70 -22.54 40.66
N ALA A 161 -69.11 -23.73 40.54
CA ALA A 161 -69.82 -25.00 40.56
C ALA A 161 -70.37 -25.36 41.95
N ALA A 162 -69.66 -24.97 43.01
CA ALA A 162 -70.07 -25.16 44.40
C ALA A 162 -71.16 -24.16 44.86
N GLY A 163 -71.70 -23.34 43.95
CA GLY A 163 -72.76 -22.38 44.29
C GLY A 163 -72.26 -21.09 44.95
N ARG A 164 -71.00 -20.71 44.72
CA ARG A 164 -70.41 -19.43 45.15
C ARG A 164 -70.38 -19.22 46.67
N THR A 165 -69.99 -20.25 47.41
CA THR A 165 -69.95 -20.14 48.87
C THR A 165 -68.74 -19.30 49.33
N PRO A 166 -68.83 -18.60 50.47
CA PRO A 166 -67.72 -17.83 51.04
C PRO A 166 -66.46 -18.67 51.28
N GLU A 167 -66.63 -19.95 51.67
CA GLU A 167 -65.53 -20.89 51.92
C GLU A 167 -64.71 -21.18 50.65
N ARG A 168 -65.35 -21.09 49.47
CA ARG A 168 -64.70 -21.27 48.17
C ARG A 168 -64.18 -19.97 47.57
N GLU A 169 -64.73 -18.83 47.99
CA GLU A 169 -64.27 -17.51 47.55
C GLU A 169 -62.90 -17.15 48.15
N GLU A 170 -62.64 -17.50 49.41
CA GLU A 170 -61.38 -17.15 50.10
C GLU A 170 -60.13 -17.73 49.39
N PRO A 171 -60.04 -19.04 49.07
CA PRO A 171 -58.90 -19.58 48.33
C PRO A 171 -58.73 -18.95 46.95
N LEU A 172 -59.85 -18.68 46.24
CA LEU A 172 -59.82 -18.00 44.94
C LEU A 172 -59.24 -16.59 45.05
N ARG A 173 -59.68 -15.79 46.03
CA ARG A 173 -59.15 -14.43 46.24
C ARG A 173 -57.69 -14.44 46.67
N THR A 174 -57.29 -15.43 47.47
CA THR A 174 -55.89 -15.62 47.87
C THR A 174 -54.99 -15.86 46.66
N GLN A 175 -55.49 -16.59 45.66
CA GLN A 175 -54.76 -16.88 44.42
C GLN A 175 -54.56 -15.64 43.51
N PHE A 176 -55.32 -14.55 43.69
CA PHE A 176 -55.14 -13.34 42.88
C PHE A 176 -53.76 -12.70 43.07
N GLY A 177 -53.22 -12.72 44.30
CA GLY A 177 -51.91 -12.16 44.61
C GLY A 177 -50.76 -12.83 43.84
N PRO A 178 -50.60 -14.16 43.90
CA PRO A 178 -49.64 -14.90 43.09
C PRO A 178 -49.75 -14.67 41.58
N VAL A 179 -50.97 -14.59 41.04
CA VAL A 179 -51.18 -14.28 39.61
C VAL A 179 -50.75 -12.86 39.27
N ASP A 180 -51.07 -11.88 40.12
CA ASP A 180 -50.69 -10.49 39.90
C ASP A 180 -49.16 -10.31 39.95
N ALA A 181 -48.50 -10.98 40.90
CA ALA A 181 -47.03 -11.00 41.00
C ALA A 181 -46.38 -11.65 39.76
N ALA A 182 -46.92 -12.78 39.29
CA ALA A 182 -46.43 -13.43 38.08
C ALA A 182 -46.69 -12.59 36.82
N ALA A 183 -47.81 -11.85 36.76
CA ALA A 183 -48.12 -10.94 35.67
C ALA A 183 -47.22 -9.70 35.65
N GLU A 184 -46.79 -9.23 36.83
CA GLU A 184 -45.80 -8.16 36.97
C GLU A 184 -44.40 -8.61 36.54
N ASP A 185 -43.91 -9.77 37.02
CA ASP A 185 -42.63 -10.36 36.58
C ASP A 185 -42.60 -10.59 35.06
N PHE A 186 -43.72 -11.06 34.48
CA PHE A 186 -43.87 -11.19 33.03
C PHE A 186 -43.77 -9.83 32.33
N ARG A 187 -44.42 -8.80 32.86
CA ARG A 187 -44.38 -7.44 32.27
C ARG A 187 -42.95 -6.87 32.28
N ASP A 188 -42.21 -7.08 33.36
CA ASP A 188 -40.83 -6.61 33.50
C ASP A 188 -39.90 -7.30 32.50
N LYS A 189 -39.99 -8.63 32.39
CA LYS A 189 -39.18 -9.40 31.43
C LYS A 189 -39.59 -9.15 29.98
N ALA A 190 -40.88 -8.91 29.73
CA ALA A 190 -41.39 -8.58 28.41
C ALA A 190 -40.80 -7.26 27.86
N ALA A 191 -40.45 -6.31 28.73
CA ALA A 191 -39.81 -5.05 28.34
C ALA A 191 -38.42 -5.25 27.69
N ALA A 192 -37.74 -6.36 27.99
CA ALA A 192 -36.44 -6.69 27.39
C ALA A 192 -36.55 -7.18 25.93
N ILE A 193 -37.73 -7.64 25.50
CA ILE A 193 -37.95 -8.17 24.16
C ILE A 193 -38.26 -7.04 23.17
N THR A 194 -37.23 -6.64 22.43
CA THR A 194 -37.33 -5.59 21.40
C THR A 194 -37.49 -6.18 19.99
N PRO A 195 -37.76 -5.37 18.95
CA PRO A 195 -37.78 -5.86 17.56
C PRO A 195 -36.49 -6.56 17.10
N ALA A 196 -35.34 -6.28 17.74
CA ALA A 196 -34.07 -6.95 17.46
C ALA A 196 -34.07 -8.46 17.80
N TYR A 197 -35.06 -8.93 18.55
CA TYR A 197 -35.24 -10.34 18.93
C TYR A 197 -36.08 -11.14 17.93
N GLY A 198 -36.54 -10.47 16.87
CA GLY A 198 -37.39 -11.02 15.81
C GLY A 198 -38.78 -10.40 15.85
N GLU A 199 -39.30 -10.09 14.67
CA GLU A 199 -40.63 -9.47 14.53
C GLU A 199 -41.73 -10.35 15.14
N SER A 200 -41.70 -11.66 14.90
CA SER A 200 -42.67 -12.61 15.47
C SER A 200 -42.66 -12.64 17.00
N ALA A 201 -41.48 -12.63 17.63
CA ALA A 201 -41.37 -12.66 19.09
C ALA A 201 -41.90 -11.35 19.70
N SER A 202 -41.45 -10.20 19.17
CA SER A 202 -41.88 -8.88 19.65
C SER A 202 -43.38 -8.60 19.41
N ALA A 203 -43.96 -9.08 18.31
CA ALA A 203 -45.39 -8.98 18.05
C ALA A 203 -46.20 -9.82 19.05
N LEU A 204 -45.76 -11.06 19.30
CA LEU A 204 -46.41 -11.94 20.28
C LEU A 204 -46.30 -11.38 21.70
N THR A 205 -45.13 -10.86 22.10
CA THR A 205 -44.97 -10.21 23.42
C THR A 205 -45.93 -9.03 23.60
N ARG A 206 -46.12 -8.19 22.57
CA ARG A 206 -47.11 -7.10 22.60
C ARG A 206 -48.55 -7.62 22.71
N GLN A 207 -48.87 -8.69 21.97
CA GLN A 207 -50.17 -9.34 22.06
C GLN A 207 -50.42 -9.88 23.49
N LEU A 208 -49.42 -10.51 24.11
CA LEU A 208 -49.52 -11.01 25.48
C LEU A 208 -49.73 -9.90 26.49
N LEU A 209 -48.97 -8.81 26.40
CA LEU A 209 -49.15 -7.63 27.26
C LEU A 209 -50.56 -7.05 27.17
N SER A 210 -51.17 -7.08 25.97
CA SER A 210 -52.55 -6.62 25.77
C SER A 210 -53.61 -7.51 26.42
N ARG A 211 -53.28 -8.77 26.74
CA ARG A 211 -54.18 -9.73 27.39
C ARG A 211 -54.19 -9.62 28.92
N LEU A 212 -53.13 -9.11 29.54
CA LEU A 212 -53.04 -9.02 31.01
C LEU A 212 -54.24 -8.29 31.66
N PRO A 213 -54.75 -7.17 31.12
CA PRO A 213 -55.93 -6.51 31.69
C PRO A 213 -57.21 -7.37 31.66
N GLU A 214 -57.28 -8.37 30.76
CA GLU A 214 -58.43 -9.28 30.67
C GLU A 214 -58.54 -10.21 31.88
N ILE A 215 -57.46 -10.43 32.64
CA ILE A 215 -57.47 -11.22 33.88
C ILE A 215 -58.40 -10.55 34.91
N ALA A 216 -58.19 -9.26 35.19
CA ALA A 216 -59.02 -8.51 36.13
C ALA A 216 -60.50 -8.45 35.68
N ALA A 217 -60.76 -8.27 34.38
CA ALA A 217 -62.11 -8.31 33.83
C ALA A 217 -62.78 -9.70 34.00
N THR A 218 -62.01 -10.77 33.86
CA THR A 218 -62.48 -12.14 34.06
C THR A 218 -62.83 -12.40 35.53
N ARG A 219 -61.98 -11.97 36.48
CA ARG A 219 -62.26 -12.05 37.93
C ARG A 219 -63.56 -11.35 38.30
N ASN A 220 -63.76 -10.11 37.82
CA ASN A 220 -64.99 -9.35 38.07
C ASN A 220 -66.23 -10.06 37.52
N THR A 221 -66.10 -10.72 36.35
CA THR A 221 -67.19 -11.51 35.77
C THR A 221 -67.51 -12.73 36.63
N VAL A 222 -66.50 -13.47 37.08
CA VAL A 222 -66.68 -14.68 37.91
C VAL A 222 -67.32 -14.34 39.25
N LEU A 223 -66.87 -13.27 39.91
CA LEU A 223 -67.36 -12.87 41.22
C LEU A 223 -68.73 -12.18 41.15
N GLY A 224 -69.00 -11.41 40.08
CA GLY A 224 -70.19 -10.55 39.98
C GLY A 224 -71.33 -11.08 39.12
N SER A 225 -71.19 -12.23 38.44
CA SER A 225 -72.22 -12.78 37.55
C SER A 225 -72.49 -14.27 37.78
N GLU A 226 -73.62 -14.75 37.25
CA GLU A 226 -74.03 -16.16 37.24
C GLU A 226 -73.39 -16.97 36.10
N LEU A 227 -72.13 -16.69 35.77
CA LEU A 227 -71.39 -17.48 34.79
C LEU A 227 -71.29 -18.94 35.23
N LEU A 228 -71.49 -19.91 34.34
CA LEU A 228 -71.35 -21.35 34.64
C LEU A 228 -69.87 -21.80 34.58
N ALA A 229 -69.58 -23.02 35.04
CA ALA A 229 -68.23 -23.57 35.09
C ALA A 229 -67.56 -23.65 33.71
N LEU A 230 -68.20 -24.24 32.70
CA LEU A 230 -67.59 -24.37 31.36
C LEU A 230 -67.30 -23.01 30.66
N PRO A 231 -68.19 -22.00 30.68
CA PRO A 231 -67.84 -20.66 30.21
C PRO A 231 -66.72 -20.00 31.01
N THR A 232 -66.60 -20.28 32.31
CA THR A 232 -65.48 -19.82 33.16
C THR A 232 -64.16 -20.42 32.70
N VAL A 233 -64.10 -21.74 32.50
CA VAL A 233 -62.94 -22.43 31.90
C VAL A 233 -62.56 -21.77 30.58
N THR A 234 -63.55 -21.53 29.72
CA THR A 234 -63.32 -20.98 28.37
C THR A 234 -62.66 -19.60 28.40
N LYS A 235 -63.14 -18.69 29.27
CA LYS A 235 -62.57 -17.33 29.38
C LYS A 235 -61.11 -17.34 29.83
N TYR A 236 -60.77 -18.08 30.88
CA TYR A 236 -59.37 -18.18 31.33
C TYR A 236 -58.50 -18.90 30.30
N SER A 237 -59.00 -19.98 29.69
CA SER A 237 -58.23 -20.77 28.72
C SER A 237 -57.91 -19.97 27.45
N GLN A 238 -58.72 -18.97 27.09
CA GLN A 238 -58.38 -18.05 25.99
C GLN A 238 -57.12 -17.22 26.30
N ILE A 239 -56.92 -16.80 27.56
CA ILE A 239 -55.72 -16.06 27.97
C ILE A 239 -54.51 -17.01 28.02
N ILE A 240 -54.68 -18.18 28.66
CA ILE A 240 -53.63 -19.21 28.80
C ILE A 240 -53.15 -19.70 27.43
N ALA A 241 -54.05 -19.91 26.47
CA ALA A 241 -53.70 -20.38 25.13
C ALA A 241 -52.84 -19.38 24.34
N VAL A 242 -52.94 -18.07 24.61
CA VAL A 242 -52.04 -17.08 23.99
C VAL A 242 -50.67 -17.11 24.68
N LEU A 243 -50.64 -17.21 26.01
CA LEU A 243 -49.39 -17.34 26.79
C LEU A 243 -48.54 -18.52 26.31
N ALA A 244 -49.15 -19.69 26.16
CA ALA A 244 -48.45 -20.91 25.74
C ALA A 244 -47.79 -20.81 24.35
N GLN A 245 -48.24 -19.92 23.46
CA GLN A 245 -47.65 -19.75 22.12
C GLN A 245 -46.22 -19.18 22.17
N PHE A 246 -45.81 -18.57 23.29
CA PHE A 246 -44.50 -17.96 23.38
C PHE A 246 -43.35 -18.97 23.44
N HIS A 247 -43.59 -20.17 23.98
CA HIS A 247 -42.56 -21.22 24.07
C HIS A 247 -41.94 -21.53 22.70
N ASP A 248 -42.75 -21.56 21.64
CA ASP A 248 -42.30 -21.84 20.27
C ASP A 248 -41.39 -20.73 19.67
N GLN A 249 -41.28 -19.57 20.31
CA GLN A 249 -40.43 -18.46 19.84
C GLN A 249 -38.96 -18.57 20.27
N ILE A 250 -38.65 -19.40 21.27
CA ILE A 250 -37.29 -19.61 21.77
C ILE A 250 -36.44 -20.30 20.68
N GLY A 251 -36.98 -21.35 20.06
CA GLY A 251 -36.29 -22.13 19.03
C GLY A 251 -36.16 -21.41 17.67
N LYS A 252 -36.93 -20.34 17.45
CA LYS A 252 -36.85 -19.54 16.21
C LYS A 252 -35.62 -18.62 16.25
N GLY A 253 -34.58 -19.03 15.53
CA GLY A 253 -33.35 -18.25 15.30
C GLY A 253 -32.05 -18.88 15.82
N GLY A 254 -32.08 -20.14 16.29
CA GLY A 254 -30.90 -20.92 16.64
C GLY A 254 -30.75 -22.16 15.75
N ASP A 255 -29.52 -22.47 15.34
CA ASP A 255 -29.20 -23.61 14.46
C ASP A 255 -28.84 -24.90 15.25
N GLN A 256 -29.01 -24.90 16.58
CA GLN A 256 -28.65 -26.03 17.44
C GLN A 256 -29.83 -27.00 17.58
N GLU A 257 -29.64 -28.24 17.12
CA GLU A 257 -30.63 -29.31 17.17
C GLU A 257 -31.04 -29.68 18.61
N GLU A 258 -30.09 -29.70 19.55
CA GLU A 258 -30.34 -30.01 20.96
C GLU A 258 -31.27 -28.98 21.62
N LEU A 259 -30.95 -27.68 21.45
CA LEU A 259 -31.76 -26.57 21.95
C LEU A 259 -33.17 -26.56 21.32
N ALA A 260 -33.27 -26.91 20.03
CA ALA A 260 -34.57 -27.03 19.36
C ALA A 260 -35.41 -28.17 19.94
N GLY A 261 -34.78 -29.30 20.29
CA GLY A 261 -35.42 -30.43 20.99
C GLY A 261 -35.97 -30.02 22.36
N ASP A 262 -35.17 -29.33 23.18
CA ASP A 262 -35.58 -28.86 24.51
C ASP A 262 -36.75 -27.87 24.45
N VAL A 263 -36.75 -26.96 23.48
CA VAL A 263 -37.85 -26.01 23.28
C VAL A 263 -39.14 -26.74 22.86
N ALA A 264 -39.03 -27.73 21.97
CA ALA A 264 -40.18 -28.55 21.56
C ALA A 264 -40.72 -29.37 22.73
N ALA A 265 -39.84 -29.94 23.56
CA ALA A 265 -40.19 -30.66 24.78
C ALA A 265 -40.94 -29.76 25.78
N LEU A 266 -40.44 -28.53 25.99
CA LEU A 266 -41.07 -27.54 26.86
C LEU A 266 -42.47 -27.13 26.34
N SER A 267 -42.60 -26.89 25.03
CA SER A 267 -43.88 -26.54 24.40
C SER A 267 -44.93 -27.66 24.55
N ALA A 268 -44.52 -28.91 24.29
CA ALA A 268 -45.38 -30.09 24.48
C ALA A 268 -45.82 -30.25 25.95
N LEU A 269 -44.89 -30.12 26.90
CA LEU A 269 -45.23 -30.18 28.33
C LEU A 269 -46.14 -29.02 28.77
N SER A 270 -46.01 -27.83 28.18
CA SER A 270 -46.91 -26.69 28.47
C SER A 270 -48.35 -26.97 28.06
N LYS A 271 -48.54 -27.60 26.90
CA LYS A 271 -49.87 -28.03 26.44
C LYS A 271 -50.41 -29.20 27.26
N ALA A 272 -49.57 -30.16 27.63
CA ALA A 272 -49.94 -31.26 28.53
C ALA A 272 -50.33 -30.75 29.92
N TYR A 273 -49.59 -29.77 30.45
CA TYR A 273 -49.87 -29.10 31.72
C TYR A 273 -51.23 -28.41 31.70
N ASP A 274 -51.51 -27.57 30.69
CA ASP A 274 -52.79 -26.86 30.61
C ASP A 274 -53.97 -27.84 30.53
N ALA A 275 -53.82 -28.91 29.73
CA ALA A 275 -54.81 -29.97 29.62
C ALA A 275 -55.03 -30.76 30.93
N ALA A 276 -53.98 -31.01 31.71
CA ALA A 276 -54.07 -31.65 33.02
C ALA A 276 -54.75 -30.74 34.06
N SER A 277 -54.41 -29.45 34.08
CA SER A 277 -55.09 -28.46 34.93
C SER A 277 -56.55 -28.28 34.54
N GLU A 278 -56.88 -28.26 33.25
CA GLU A 278 -58.27 -28.15 32.77
C GLU A 278 -59.12 -29.34 33.25
N GLN A 279 -58.57 -30.55 33.25
CA GLN A 279 -59.19 -31.73 33.85
C GLN A 279 -59.43 -31.55 35.35
N ARG A 280 -58.45 -31.02 36.09
CA ARG A 280 -58.58 -30.76 37.53
C ARG A 280 -59.79 -29.87 37.82
N GLY A 281 -59.90 -28.72 37.13
CA GLY A 281 -61.03 -27.80 37.31
C GLY A 281 -62.39 -28.41 36.94
N LEU A 282 -62.48 -29.07 35.78
CA LEU A 282 -63.75 -29.62 35.28
C LEU A 282 -64.31 -30.76 36.14
N LEU A 283 -63.46 -31.70 36.56
CA LEU A 283 -63.93 -32.80 37.43
C LEU A 283 -64.18 -32.33 38.86
N ALA A 284 -63.46 -31.31 39.37
CA ALA A 284 -63.81 -30.68 40.64
C ALA A 284 -65.20 -30.02 40.57
N ALA A 285 -65.51 -29.34 39.47
CA ALA A 285 -66.84 -28.77 39.24
C ALA A 285 -67.93 -29.85 39.12
N ALA A 286 -67.67 -30.93 38.37
CA ALA A 286 -68.62 -32.02 38.24
C ALA A 286 -68.89 -32.74 39.58
N ALA A 287 -67.86 -32.91 40.40
CA ALA A 287 -67.99 -33.47 41.76
C ALA A 287 -68.81 -32.54 42.67
N ALA A 288 -68.53 -31.24 42.66
CA ALA A 288 -69.28 -30.26 43.44
C ALA A 288 -70.77 -30.17 43.02
N ALA A 289 -71.05 -30.28 41.72
CA ALA A 289 -72.41 -30.30 41.17
C ALA A 289 -73.09 -31.69 41.24
N GLY A 290 -72.35 -32.74 41.60
CA GLY A 290 -72.77 -34.15 41.59
C GLY A 290 -72.94 -34.78 40.19
N ARG A 291 -72.70 -34.03 39.11
CA ARG A 291 -72.74 -34.52 37.72
C ARG A 291 -72.01 -33.55 36.79
N PHE A 292 -71.54 -34.05 35.65
CA PHE A 292 -71.10 -33.18 34.56
C PHE A 292 -72.30 -32.41 33.98
N GLN A 293 -72.17 -31.09 33.87
CA GLN A 293 -73.15 -30.25 33.18
C GLN A 293 -72.96 -30.34 31.66
N SER A 294 -73.85 -29.69 30.91
CA SER A 294 -73.87 -29.72 29.44
C SER A 294 -72.51 -29.34 28.84
N GLY A 295 -71.91 -30.25 28.07
CA GLY A 295 -70.62 -30.08 27.40
C GLY A 295 -69.38 -30.25 28.27
N GLU A 296 -69.50 -30.36 29.60
CA GLU A 296 -68.34 -30.50 30.50
C GLU A 296 -67.65 -31.85 30.35
N LEU A 297 -68.42 -32.94 30.20
CA LEU A 297 -67.87 -34.29 30.00
C LEU A 297 -67.07 -34.37 28.68
N ASP A 298 -67.62 -33.85 27.58
CA ASP A 298 -66.94 -33.81 26.28
C ASP A 298 -65.63 -33.00 26.37
N ARG A 299 -65.68 -31.85 27.06
CA ARG A 299 -64.50 -31.01 27.27
C ARG A 299 -63.44 -31.71 28.12
N PHE A 300 -63.87 -32.43 29.17
CA PHE A 300 -62.98 -33.21 30.03
C PHE A 300 -62.29 -34.34 29.28
N ILE A 301 -63.04 -35.12 28.49
CA ILE A 301 -62.50 -36.20 27.65
C ILE A 301 -61.52 -35.62 26.60
N ALA A 302 -61.87 -34.49 25.97
CA ALA A 302 -61.00 -33.82 25.01
C ALA A 302 -59.70 -33.30 25.65
N ALA A 303 -59.77 -32.78 26.88
CA ALA A 303 -58.60 -32.34 27.63
C ALA A 303 -57.69 -33.54 27.97
N ARG A 304 -58.26 -34.67 28.41
CA ARG A 304 -57.50 -35.90 28.64
C ARG A 304 -56.78 -36.38 27.37
N ALA A 305 -57.50 -36.48 26.25
CA ALA A 305 -56.91 -36.90 24.98
C ALA A 305 -55.77 -35.95 24.53
N ARG A 306 -55.92 -34.64 24.77
CA ARG A 306 -54.86 -33.65 24.51
C ARG A 306 -53.65 -33.87 25.39
N GLN A 307 -53.83 -34.12 26.69
CA GLN A 307 -52.72 -34.42 27.60
C GLN A 307 -51.92 -35.65 27.12
N GLU A 308 -52.60 -36.77 26.83
CA GLU A 308 -51.96 -38.01 26.37
C GLU A 308 -51.20 -37.81 25.05
N SER A 309 -51.80 -37.07 24.11
CA SER A 309 -51.17 -36.71 22.84
C SER A 309 -49.90 -35.88 23.05
N GLU A 310 -49.96 -34.83 23.86
CA GLU A 310 -48.82 -33.93 24.07
C GLU A 310 -47.70 -34.58 24.89
N VAL A 311 -48.02 -35.48 25.83
CA VAL A 311 -47.00 -36.32 26.49
C VAL A 311 -46.32 -37.24 25.48
N THR A 312 -47.05 -37.76 24.49
CA THR A 312 -46.45 -38.57 23.41
C THR A 312 -45.50 -37.74 22.55
N VAL A 313 -45.89 -36.50 22.21
CA VAL A 313 -45.02 -35.55 21.49
C VAL A 313 -43.77 -35.24 22.32
N PHE A 314 -43.92 -34.95 23.62
CA PHE A 314 -42.80 -34.74 24.53
C PHE A 314 -41.84 -35.94 24.51
N ARG A 315 -42.33 -37.17 24.66
CA ARG A 315 -41.49 -38.38 24.63
C ARG A 315 -40.80 -38.61 23.29
N ALA A 316 -41.31 -38.06 22.19
CA ALA A 316 -40.68 -38.19 20.87
C ALA A 316 -39.52 -37.21 20.67
N VAL A 317 -39.56 -36.03 21.31
CA VAL A 317 -38.53 -34.98 21.16
C VAL A 317 -37.55 -34.91 22.34
N ALA A 318 -37.95 -35.43 23.51
CA ALA A 318 -37.15 -35.39 24.72
C ALA A 318 -35.98 -36.37 24.70
N THR A 319 -34.88 -35.99 25.37
CA THR A 319 -33.73 -36.87 25.56
C THR A 319 -34.07 -38.08 26.43
N PRO A 320 -33.29 -39.18 26.38
CA PRO A 320 -33.46 -40.30 27.31
C PRO A 320 -33.48 -39.86 28.79
N GLU A 321 -32.60 -38.94 29.17
CA GLU A 321 -32.49 -38.41 30.53
C GLU A 321 -33.74 -37.61 30.92
N GLN A 322 -34.27 -36.78 30.01
CA GLN A 322 -35.50 -36.02 30.24
C GLN A 322 -36.73 -36.93 30.39
N ARG A 323 -36.81 -38.01 29.59
CA ARG A 323 -37.89 -38.99 29.70
C ARG A 323 -37.87 -39.71 31.04
N GLN A 324 -36.70 -40.17 31.47
CA GLN A 324 -36.54 -40.79 32.77
C GLN A 324 -36.90 -39.81 33.89
N LEU A 325 -36.43 -38.57 33.80
CA LEU A 325 -36.75 -37.55 34.80
C LEU A 325 -38.25 -37.25 34.87
N TYR A 326 -38.94 -37.25 33.73
CA TYR A 326 -40.40 -37.13 33.70
C TYR A 326 -41.05 -38.32 34.42
N ASP A 327 -40.64 -39.55 34.13
CA ASP A 327 -41.17 -40.77 34.75
C ASP A 327 -40.93 -40.80 36.27
N ASP A 328 -39.80 -40.25 36.73
CA ASP A 328 -39.45 -40.12 38.15
C ASP A 328 -40.19 -38.97 38.86
N THR A 329 -40.64 -37.95 38.11
CA THR A 329 -41.28 -36.74 38.67
C THR A 329 -42.81 -36.80 38.63
N VAL A 330 -43.39 -37.39 37.58
CA VAL A 330 -44.84 -37.51 37.37
C VAL A 330 -45.31 -38.90 37.79
N THR A 331 -45.00 -39.26 39.03
CA THR A 331 -45.32 -40.56 39.63
C THR A 331 -45.62 -40.40 41.13
N GLY A 332 -46.14 -41.44 41.76
CA GLY A 332 -46.42 -41.49 43.20
C GLY A 332 -47.89 -41.53 43.55
N THR A 333 -48.17 -41.62 44.85
CA THR A 333 -49.49 -41.97 45.39
C THR A 333 -50.61 -41.01 44.99
N LEU A 334 -50.34 -39.71 44.88
CA LEU A 334 -51.32 -38.72 44.44
C LEU A 334 -51.68 -38.89 42.96
N VAL A 335 -50.69 -39.18 42.11
CA VAL A 335 -50.89 -39.43 40.67
C VAL A 335 -51.73 -40.69 40.46
N ASP A 336 -51.38 -41.77 41.18
CA ASP A 336 -52.14 -43.02 41.15
C ASP A 336 -53.57 -42.84 41.66
N ARG A 337 -53.76 -42.07 42.75
CA ARG A 337 -55.10 -41.76 43.28
C ARG A 337 -55.92 -40.94 42.29
N ALA A 338 -55.32 -39.94 41.63
CA ALA A 338 -55.99 -39.16 40.60
C ALA A 338 -56.45 -40.05 39.44
N GLU A 339 -55.63 -41.00 39.01
CA GLU A 339 -56.01 -41.96 37.95
C GLU A 339 -57.27 -42.75 38.32
N VAL A 340 -57.29 -43.31 39.53
CA VAL A 340 -58.43 -44.10 40.05
C VAL A 340 -59.70 -43.27 40.13
N ILE A 341 -59.61 -42.05 40.70
CA ILE A 341 -60.73 -41.11 40.80
C ILE A 341 -61.27 -40.79 39.41
N ARG A 342 -60.39 -40.48 38.46
CA ARG A 342 -60.79 -40.13 37.10
C ARG A 342 -61.52 -41.28 36.40
N LEU A 343 -61.01 -42.50 36.51
CA LEU A 343 -61.64 -43.68 35.90
C LEU A 343 -63.02 -43.97 36.51
N ARG A 344 -63.15 -43.85 37.84
CA ARG A 344 -64.45 -43.98 38.53
C ARG A 344 -65.45 -42.93 38.07
N ALA A 345 -65.06 -41.66 38.05
CA ALA A 345 -65.93 -40.57 37.64
C ALA A 345 -66.41 -40.72 36.18
N LEU A 346 -65.53 -41.17 35.28
CA LEU A 346 -65.90 -41.45 33.88
C LEU A 346 -66.89 -42.63 33.76
N ALA A 347 -66.73 -43.68 34.58
CA ALA A 347 -67.66 -44.81 34.61
C ALA A 347 -69.05 -44.36 35.11
N GLN A 348 -69.10 -43.62 36.22
CA GLN A 348 -70.34 -43.06 36.77
C GLN A 348 -71.04 -42.13 35.78
N ALA A 349 -70.27 -41.26 35.11
CA ALA A 349 -70.81 -40.37 34.08
C ALA A 349 -71.43 -41.13 32.90
N ALA A 350 -70.83 -42.25 32.49
CA ALA A 350 -71.34 -43.07 31.39
C ALA A 350 -72.65 -43.80 31.76
N GLU A 351 -72.81 -44.17 33.04
CA GLU A 351 -74.01 -44.81 33.58
C GLU A 351 -75.13 -43.80 33.92
N GLY A 352 -74.81 -42.49 33.91
CA GLY A 352 -75.73 -41.43 34.31
C GLY A 352 -75.88 -41.28 35.83
N ASP A 353 -74.99 -41.92 36.59
CA ASP A 353 -74.96 -41.89 38.04
C ASP A 353 -74.43 -40.55 38.57
N ARG A 354 -74.74 -40.27 39.84
CA ARG A 354 -74.14 -39.15 40.56
C ARG A 354 -72.63 -39.38 40.66
N ILE A 355 -71.85 -38.35 40.33
CA ILE A 355 -70.39 -38.38 40.50
C ILE A 355 -70.10 -38.40 42.00
N ASP A 356 -69.60 -39.55 42.46
CA ASP A 356 -69.34 -39.88 43.86
C ASP A 356 -67.95 -40.51 43.91
N ILE A 357 -66.96 -39.66 44.15
CA ILE A 357 -65.54 -39.97 43.99
C ILE A 357 -65.07 -40.86 45.13
N GLU A 358 -65.49 -40.54 46.36
CA GLU A 358 -65.21 -41.31 47.56
C GLU A 358 -66.50 -41.48 48.39
N PRO A 359 -67.20 -42.64 48.22
CA PRO A 359 -68.42 -42.91 48.96
C PRO A 359 -68.18 -42.73 50.46
N GLU A 360 -69.06 -41.98 51.13
CA GLU A 360 -69.09 -41.67 52.57
C GLU A 360 -68.33 -40.41 53.05
N ARG A 361 -67.74 -39.58 52.17
CA ARG A 361 -67.11 -38.30 52.58
C ARG A 361 -67.80 -37.05 52.03
N GLN A 362 -67.69 -35.94 52.77
CA GLN A 362 -68.39 -34.67 52.51
C GLN A 362 -67.65 -33.74 51.51
N ASP A 363 -66.38 -34.00 51.19
CA ASP A 363 -65.47 -33.11 50.44
C ASP A 363 -64.84 -33.76 49.19
N ASP A 364 -65.63 -34.52 48.43
CA ASP A 364 -65.19 -35.28 47.24
C ASP A 364 -64.40 -34.45 46.20
N ALA A 365 -64.84 -33.21 45.96
CA ALA A 365 -64.20 -32.31 45.01
C ALA A 365 -62.78 -31.90 45.44
N ASP A 366 -62.52 -31.79 46.74
CA ASP A 366 -61.21 -31.40 47.28
C ASP A 366 -60.20 -32.52 47.20
N HIS A 367 -60.63 -33.76 47.47
CA HIS A 367 -59.76 -34.93 47.30
C HIS A 367 -59.31 -35.12 45.85
N TRP A 368 -60.19 -34.92 44.88
CA TRP A 368 -59.80 -34.87 43.48
C TRP A 368 -58.84 -33.72 43.18
N PHE A 369 -59.14 -32.53 43.67
CA PHE A 369 -58.30 -31.35 43.44
C PHE A 369 -56.88 -31.54 43.99
N GLU A 370 -56.76 -32.11 45.19
CA GLU A 370 -55.48 -32.46 45.82
C GLU A 370 -54.73 -33.55 45.02
N ALA A 371 -55.39 -34.67 44.71
CA ALA A 371 -54.77 -35.78 44.00
C ALA A 371 -54.27 -35.37 42.61
N SER A 372 -55.12 -34.69 41.83
CA SER A 372 -54.76 -34.21 40.49
C SER A 372 -53.67 -33.14 40.52
N SER A 373 -53.57 -32.36 41.60
CA SER A 373 -52.46 -31.41 41.79
C SER A 373 -51.09 -32.08 41.85
N GLY A 374 -51.01 -33.34 42.27
CA GLY A 374 -49.77 -34.13 42.19
C GLY A 374 -49.25 -34.25 40.75
N SER A 375 -50.12 -34.65 39.81
CA SER A 375 -49.73 -34.75 38.40
C SER A 375 -49.46 -33.38 37.78
N VAL A 376 -50.29 -32.37 38.06
CA VAL A 376 -50.13 -31.01 37.52
C VAL A 376 -48.82 -30.38 37.99
N ASN A 377 -48.49 -30.49 39.27
CA ASN A 377 -47.24 -29.97 39.84
C ASN A 377 -46.01 -30.75 39.37
N GLY A 378 -46.14 -32.07 39.14
CA GLY A 378 -45.09 -32.89 38.54
C GLY A 378 -44.73 -32.43 37.13
N ILE A 379 -45.73 -32.20 36.27
CA ILE A 379 -45.52 -31.66 34.91
C ILE A 379 -44.89 -30.26 34.98
N TRP A 380 -45.41 -29.38 35.85
CA TRP A 380 -44.84 -28.03 36.03
C TRP A 380 -43.38 -28.05 36.51
N THR A 381 -43.04 -28.95 37.43
CA THR A 381 -41.67 -29.16 37.88
C THR A 381 -40.76 -29.54 36.71
N MET A 382 -41.24 -30.42 35.82
CA MET A 382 -40.49 -30.79 34.62
C MET A 382 -40.31 -29.60 33.66
N GLN A 383 -41.35 -28.79 33.44
CA GLN A 383 -41.24 -27.57 32.62
C GLN A 383 -40.19 -26.61 33.16
N ARG A 384 -40.14 -26.40 34.48
CA ARG A 384 -39.13 -25.55 35.12
C ARG A 384 -37.72 -26.08 34.92
N ARG A 385 -37.51 -27.39 35.10
CA ARG A 385 -36.19 -28.02 34.90
C ARG A 385 -35.70 -27.90 33.46
N ILE A 386 -36.56 -28.11 32.47
CA ILE A 386 -36.19 -27.92 31.06
C ILE A 386 -35.91 -26.44 30.76
N GLY A 387 -36.74 -25.52 31.25
CA GLY A 387 -36.50 -24.08 31.10
C GLY A 387 -35.18 -23.62 31.72
N GLU A 388 -34.83 -24.14 32.90
CA GLU A 388 -33.54 -23.90 33.56
C GLU A 388 -32.36 -24.49 32.75
N ALA A 389 -32.51 -25.70 32.20
CA ALA A 389 -31.51 -26.31 31.33
C ALA A 389 -31.26 -25.48 30.05
N ILE A 390 -32.31 -25.01 29.38
CA ILE A 390 -32.23 -24.11 28.22
C ILE A 390 -31.44 -22.83 28.58
N ASN A 391 -31.74 -22.24 29.75
CA ASN A 391 -31.03 -21.05 30.24
C ASN A 391 -29.54 -21.31 30.49
N VAL A 392 -29.20 -22.41 31.17
CA VAL A 392 -27.81 -22.78 31.47
C VAL A 392 -27.05 -23.08 30.17
N GLN A 393 -27.62 -23.90 29.28
CA GLN A 393 -27.01 -24.24 28.00
C GLN A 393 -26.77 -22.99 27.14
N SER A 394 -27.77 -22.11 27.02
CA SER A 394 -27.64 -20.84 26.30
C SER A 394 -26.54 -19.94 26.87
N ARG A 395 -26.38 -19.89 28.21
CA ARG A 395 -25.30 -19.15 28.87
C ARG A 395 -23.93 -19.75 28.54
N THR A 396 -23.77 -21.07 28.64
CA THR A 396 -22.49 -21.74 28.32
C THR A 396 -22.08 -21.53 26.85
N LEU A 397 -23.03 -21.63 25.91
CA LEU A 397 -22.79 -21.39 24.49
C LEU A 397 -22.44 -19.93 24.19
N LYS A 398 -23.13 -18.98 24.84
CA LYS A 398 -22.79 -17.55 24.77
C LYS A 398 -21.36 -17.29 25.25
N ASP A 399 -20.99 -17.84 26.39
CA ASP A 399 -19.67 -17.60 26.99
C ASP A 399 -18.55 -18.24 26.16
N ALA A 400 -18.77 -19.44 25.62
CA ALA A 400 -17.87 -20.06 24.67
C ALA A 400 -17.68 -19.21 23.40
N ALA A 401 -18.78 -18.73 22.80
CA ALA A 401 -18.72 -17.86 21.62
C ALA A 401 -18.01 -16.52 21.91
N ARG A 402 -18.20 -15.94 23.11
CA ARG A 402 -17.47 -14.73 23.53
C ARG A 402 -15.98 -14.99 23.70
N GLN A 403 -15.61 -16.10 24.34
CA GLN A 403 -14.20 -16.48 24.51
C GLN A 403 -13.53 -16.70 23.15
N GLU A 404 -14.20 -17.38 22.22
CA GLU A 404 -13.69 -17.57 20.86
C GLU A 404 -13.50 -16.24 20.12
N ALA A 405 -14.48 -15.32 20.23
CA ALA A 405 -14.36 -13.98 19.64
C ALA A 405 -13.17 -13.20 20.22
N LEU A 406 -12.97 -13.25 21.54
CA LEU A 406 -11.87 -12.56 22.21
C LEU A 406 -10.50 -13.14 21.81
N LEU A 407 -10.37 -14.47 21.73
CA LEU A 407 -9.15 -15.12 21.27
C LEU A 407 -8.86 -14.78 19.80
N ALA A 408 -9.86 -14.84 18.93
CA ALA A 408 -9.72 -14.46 17.52
C ALA A 408 -9.30 -12.99 17.36
N ALA A 409 -9.86 -12.09 18.16
CA ALA A 409 -9.48 -10.68 18.18
C ALA A 409 -8.03 -10.48 18.67
N ALA A 410 -7.63 -11.18 19.73
CA ALA A 410 -6.27 -11.14 20.26
C ALA A 410 -5.24 -11.64 19.24
N TYR A 411 -5.50 -12.77 18.56
CA TYR A 411 -4.62 -13.28 17.49
C TYR A 411 -4.54 -12.31 16.30
N SER A 412 -5.67 -11.72 15.90
CA SER A 412 -5.71 -10.73 14.81
C SER A 412 -4.89 -9.49 15.17
N LEU A 413 -4.98 -9.01 16.41
CA LEU A 413 -4.20 -7.88 16.92
C LEU A 413 -2.70 -8.20 16.97
N LEU A 414 -2.34 -9.38 17.47
CA LEU A 414 -0.94 -9.82 17.54
C LEU A 414 -0.34 -9.95 16.14
N LEU A 415 -1.09 -10.52 15.19
CA LEU A 415 -0.66 -10.62 13.79
C LEU A 415 -0.46 -9.24 13.15
N LEU A 416 -1.39 -8.31 13.38
CA LEU A 416 -1.29 -6.93 12.91
C LEU A 416 -0.04 -6.26 13.48
N LEU A 417 0.20 -6.40 14.78
CA LEU A 417 1.38 -5.84 15.45
C LEU A 417 2.68 -6.45 14.91
N ALA A 418 2.74 -7.78 14.75
CA ALA A 418 3.89 -8.48 14.19
C ALA A 418 4.20 -7.95 12.79
N VAL A 419 3.18 -7.71 11.96
CA VAL A 419 3.36 -7.21 10.59
C VAL A 419 3.78 -5.74 10.57
N LEU A 420 3.27 -4.92 11.48
CA LEU A 420 3.74 -3.55 11.67
C LEU A 420 5.23 -3.53 12.06
N ILE A 421 5.62 -4.38 13.03
CA ILE A 421 7.01 -4.52 13.49
C ILE A 421 7.92 -5.00 12.35
N ILE A 422 7.55 -6.07 11.65
CA ILE A 422 8.34 -6.60 10.52
C ILE A 422 8.46 -5.54 9.41
N THR A 423 7.38 -4.81 9.11
CA THR A 423 7.41 -3.73 8.11
C THR A 423 8.34 -2.60 8.53
N ALA A 424 8.34 -2.23 9.82
CA ALA A 424 9.24 -1.22 10.37
C ALA A 424 10.71 -1.68 10.34
N ILE A 425 10.97 -2.95 10.70
CA ILE A 425 12.29 -3.57 10.61
C ILE A 425 12.78 -3.54 9.16
N MET A 426 11.97 -4.00 8.19
CA MET A 426 12.30 -4.02 6.76
C MET A 426 12.53 -2.61 6.19
N ALA A 427 11.74 -1.62 6.61
CA ALA A 427 11.94 -0.24 6.22
C ALA A 427 13.29 0.31 6.70
N ARG A 428 13.71 -0.09 7.91
CA ARG A 428 14.97 0.34 8.52
C ARG A 428 16.18 -0.43 7.97
N SER A 429 16.05 -1.74 7.74
CA SER A 429 17.15 -2.63 7.34
C SER A 429 17.43 -2.62 5.84
N LEU A 430 16.41 -2.53 4.97
CA LEU A 430 16.61 -2.62 3.52
C LEU A 430 16.39 -1.28 2.81
N VAL A 431 15.32 -0.56 3.14
CA VAL A 431 14.94 0.63 2.37
C VAL A 431 15.82 1.83 2.68
N SER A 432 16.19 2.03 3.95
CA SER A 432 17.02 3.16 4.36
C SER A 432 18.45 3.08 3.78
N PRO A 433 19.19 1.96 3.91
CA PRO A 433 20.53 1.84 3.33
C PRO A 433 20.56 2.00 1.81
N LEU A 434 19.60 1.40 1.09
CA LEU A 434 19.51 1.56 -0.37
C LEU A 434 19.25 3.00 -0.80
N ARG A 435 18.43 3.75 -0.06
CA ARG A 435 18.22 5.18 -0.35
C ARG A 435 19.48 5.99 -0.11
N ARG A 436 20.20 5.73 0.99
CA ARG A 436 21.47 6.39 1.31
C ARG A 436 22.52 6.10 0.25
N LEU A 437 22.74 4.82 -0.06
CA LEU A 437 23.66 4.37 -1.11
C LEU A 437 23.36 5.05 -2.45
N ARG A 438 22.09 5.08 -2.88
CA ARG A 438 21.70 5.77 -4.12
C ARG A 438 22.03 7.26 -4.10
N THR A 439 21.66 7.94 -3.03
CA THR A 439 21.86 9.40 -2.93
C THR A 439 23.35 9.74 -2.92
N GLU A 440 24.14 9.04 -2.09
CA GLU A 440 25.59 9.24 -2.01
C GLU A 440 26.28 8.88 -3.33
N ALA A 441 25.95 7.75 -3.97
CA ALA A 441 26.55 7.36 -5.24
C ALA A 441 26.28 8.37 -6.36
N LEU A 442 25.05 8.89 -6.46
CA LEU A 442 24.71 9.94 -7.43
C LEU A 442 25.43 11.26 -7.12
N HIS A 443 25.60 11.59 -5.84
CA HIS A 443 26.33 12.78 -5.43
C HIS A 443 27.83 12.67 -5.73
N ILE A 444 28.42 11.49 -5.49
CA ILE A 444 29.82 11.20 -5.84
C ILE A 444 30.03 11.32 -7.35
N ALA A 445 29.17 10.69 -8.15
CA ALA A 445 29.30 10.71 -9.60
C ALA A 445 29.03 12.10 -10.21
N GLY A 446 28.04 12.83 -9.69
CA GLY A 446 27.59 14.09 -10.28
C GLY A 446 28.37 15.33 -9.84
N ALA A 447 28.93 15.34 -8.64
CA ALA A 447 29.56 16.52 -8.06
C ALA A 447 30.98 16.24 -7.55
N ARG A 448 31.13 15.28 -6.62
CA ARG A 448 32.38 15.11 -5.87
C ARG A 448 33.54 14.63 -6.74
N LEU A 449 33.34 13.60 -7.58
CA LEU A 449 34.42 13.06 -8.42
C LEU A 449 34.92 14.08 -9.45
N PRO A 450 34.06 14.80 -10.21
CA PRO A 450 34.52 15.89 -11.09
C PRO A 450 35.33 16.96 -10.36
N GLU A 451 34.91 17.33 -9.14
CA GLU A 451 35.60 18.33 -8.33
C GLU A 451 36.96 17.83 -7.83
N THR A 452 37.05 16.59 -7.34
CA THR A 452 38.32 15.97 -6.92
C THR A 452 39.31 15.86 -8.08
N VAL A 453 38.84 15.48 -9.28
CA VAL A 453 39.69 15.44 -10.48
C VAL A 453 40.16 16.84 -10.89
N ARG A 454 39.31 17.87 -10.75
CA ARG A 454 39.72 19.26 -10.99
C ARG A 454 40.81 19.69 -10.01
N LEU A 455 40.67 19.38 -8.73
CA LEU A 455 41.66 19.71 -7.70
C LEU A 455 43.00 18.99 -7.92
N LEU A 456 42.97 17.71 -8.33
CA LEU A 456 44.18 16.96 -8.72
C LEU A 456 44.91 17.59 -9.91
N ARG A 457 44.15 18.11 -10.88
CA ARG A 457 44.72 18.79 -12.05
C ARG A 457 45.37 20.13 -11.69
N GLU A 458 44.81 20.86 -10.74
CA GLU A 458 45.32 22.18 -10.33
C GLU A 458 46.53 22.08 -9.39
N ARG A 459 46.50 21.13 -8.43
CA ARG A 459 47.53 21.01 -7.39
C ARG A 459 48.65 20.04 -7.73
N GLY A 460 48.39 19.05 -8.60
CA GLY A 460 49.37 18.03 -8.98
C GLY A 460 49.76 17.06 -7.87
N ASP A 461 49.12 17.12 -6.70
CA ASP A 461 49.39 16.27 -5.54
C ASP A 461 48.12 15.53 -5.10
N GLU A 462 48.28 14.23 -4.85
CA GLU A 462 47.25 13.34 -4.30
C GLU A 462 47.17 13.42 -2.77
N ALA A 463 48.17 14.01 -2.10
CA ALA A 463 48.25 14.05 -0.65
C ALA A 463 47.07 14.81 -0.03
N GLY A 464 46.19 14.06 0.66
CA GLY A 464 45.03 14.59 1.37
C GLY A 464 43.68 14.38 0.68
N LEU A 465 43.63 13.74 -0.49
CA LEU A 465 42.38 13.47 -1.23
C LEU A 465 41.82 12.06 -0.98
N VAL A 466 41.82 11.61 0.28
CA VAL A 466 41.17 10.34 0.65
C VAL A 466 39.65 10.57 0.70
N PRO A 467 38.86 9.94 -0.18
CA PRO A 467 37.41 10.14 -0.17
C PRO A 467 36.79 9.50 1.09
N PRO A 468 35.82 10.17 1.74
CA PRO A 468 35.06 9.53 2.80
C PRO A 468 34.21 8.38 2.22
N PRO A 469 34.08 7.25 2.94
CA PRO A 469 33.29 6.12 2.48
C PRO A 469 31.80 6.47 2.42
N ILE A 470 31.05 5.75 1.59
CA ILE A 470 29.59 5.84 1.57
C ILE A 470 29.05 5.38 2.95
N GLY A 471 28.29 6.23 3.65
CA GLY A 471 27.81 6.01 5.02
C GLY A 471 26.75 4.90 5.20
N VAL A 472 27.10 3.68 4.78
CA VAL A 472 26.31 2.45 4.84
C VAL A 472 27.14 1.36 5.51
N ASP A 473 27.03 1.26 6.83
CA ASP A 473 27.83 0.32 7.65
C ASP A 473 27.21 -1.08 7.78
N SER A 474 26.43 -1.51 6.78
CA SER A 474 25.81 -2.84 6.81
C SER A 474 26.81 -3.95 6.48
N ARG A 475 26.57 -5.15 7.02
CA ARG A 475 27.34 -6.37 6.71
C ARG A 475 26.67 -7.26 5.65
N ASP A 476 25.53 -6.84 5.13
CA ASP A 476 24.79 -7.52 4.07
C ASP A 476 25.32 -7.18 2.67
N GLU A 477 24.65 -7.70 1.63
CA GLU A 477 24.97 -7.46 0.22
C GLU A 477 24.92 -5.96 -0.14
N ILE A 478 24.13 -5.15 0.59
CA ILE A 478 24.06 -3.70 0.36
C ILE A 478 25.36 -3.04 0.85
N GLY A 479 25.88 -3.46 2.00
CA GLY A 479 27.18 -3.02 2.50
C GLY A 479 28.35 -3.46 1.63
N GLU A 480 28.29 -4.66 1.04
CA GLU A 480 29.29 -5.11 0.05
C GLU A 480 29.30 -4.20 -1.19
N VAL A 481 28.12 -3.85 -1.71
CA VAL A 481 28.02 -2.93 -2.84
C VAL A 481 28.56 -1.54 -2.47
N ALA A 482 28.28 -1.04 -1.26
CA ALA A 482 28.84 0.23 -0.80
C ALA A 482 30.38 0.21 -0.79
N ARG A 483 30.99 -0.84 -0.23
CA ARG A 483 32.46 -1.02 -0.24
C ARG A 483 33.04 -1.17 -1.64
N ALA A 484 32.35 -1.88 -2.54
CA ALA A 484 32.78 -2.00 -3.93
C ALA A 484 32.74 -0.66 -4.66
N PHE A 485 31.74 0.18 -4.40
CA PHE A 485 31.69 1.55 -4.93
C PHE A 485 32.79 2.44 -4.34
N ASP A 486 33.09 2.33 -3.05
CA ASP A 486 34.20 3.05 -2.43
C ASP A 486 35.54 2.65 -3.08
N GLU A 487 35.73 1.37 -3.40
CA GLU A 487 36.91 0.86 -4.11
C GLU A 487 37.02 1.46 -5.52
N VAL A 488 35.93 1.40 -6.30
CA VAL A 488 35.89 1.99 -7.65
C VAL A 488 36.16 3.50 -7.60
N HIS A 489 35.62 4.19 -6.59
CA HIS A 489 35.86 5.63 -6.42
C HIS A 489 37.32 5.94 -6.09
N ARG A 490 37.94 5.17 -5.20
CA ARG A 490 39.36 5.29 -4.85
C ARG A 490 40.26 5.02 -6.05
N GLU A 491 39.93 3.98 -6.81
CA GLU A 491 40.64 3.62 -8.04
C GLU A 491 40.54 4.71 -9.11
N ALA A 492 39.35 5.30 -9.28
CA ALA A 492 39.15 6.42 -10.21
C ALA A 492 40.00 7.65 -9.84
N ILE A 493 40.12 7.96 -8.53
CA ILE A 493 40.99 9.03 -8.04
C ILE A 493 42.46 8.71 -8.31
N ARG A 494 42.89 7.47 -8.04
CA ARG A 494 44.27 7.01 -8.31
C ARG A 494 44.64 7.11 -9.79
N LEU A 495 43.78 6.63 -10.69
CA LEU A 495 44.01 6.72 -12.14
C LEU A 495 44.09 8.18 -12.60
N ALA A 496 43.23 9.06 -12.06
CA ALA A 496 43.29 10.49 -12.36
C ALA A 496 44.59 11.15 -11.86
N GLY A 497 45.11 10.72 -10.71
CA GLY A 497 46.39 11.17 -10.20
C GLY A 497 47.59 10.66 -11.01
N GLU A 498 47.59 9.38 -11.41
CA GLU A 498 48.61 8.80 -12.31
C GLU A 498 48.67 9.54 -13.66
N GLU A 499 47.52 9.82 -14.28
CA GLU A 499 47.43 10.62 -15.51
C GLU A 499 47.99 12.04 -15.32
N SER A 500 47.69 12.69 -14.19
CA SER A 500 48.24 14.01 -13.85
C SER A 500 49.77 13.97 -13.72
N ARG A 501 50.31 12.96 -13.03
CA ARG A 501 51.76 12.74 -12.87
C ARG A 501 52.45 12.45 -14.19
N LEU A 502 51.85 11.63 -15.05
CA LEU A 502 52.38 11.34 -16.38
C LEU A 502 52.53 12.63 -17.21
N ARG A 503 51.50 13.48 -17.22
CA ARG A 503 51.56 14.79 -17.90
C ARG A 503 52.64 15.70 -17.32
N ALA A 504 52.74 15.77 -15.99
CA ALA A 504 53.79 16.54 -15.32
C ALA A 504 55.20 16.05 -15.69
N ASN A 505 55.41 14.73 -15.75
CA ASN A 505 56.66 14.12 -16.16
C ASN A 505 57.00 14.41 -17.63
N VAL A 506 56.02 14.34 -18.54
CA VAL A 506 56.22 14.70 -19.96
C VAL A 506 56.65 16.16 -20.08
N ASN A 507 56.00 17.08 -19.37
CA ASN A 507 56.40 18.49 -19.35
C ASN A 507 57.83 18.66 -18.83
N ALA A 508 58.21 17.97 -17.75
CA ALA A 508 59.57 18.02 -17.21
C ALA A 508 60.63 17.49 -18.19
N MET A 509 60.30 16.43 -18.94
CA MET A 509 61.18 15.89 -19.99
C MET A 509 61.40 16.90 -21.13
N PHE A 510 60.34 17.60 -21.59
CA PHE A 510 60.48 18.65 -22.60
C PHE A 510 61.40 19.78 -22.13
N VAL A 511 61.28 20.23 -20.87
CA VAL A 511 62.19 21.23 -20.29
C VAL A 511 63.64 20.73 -20.31
N ASN A 512 63.87 19.49 -19.85
CA ASN A 512 65.20 18.92 -19.75
C ASN A 512 65.88 18.75 -21.11
N LEU A 513 65.16 18.18 -22.09
CA LEU A 513 65.64 17.99 -23.45
C LEU A 513 66.00 19.33 -24.10
N SER A 514 65.13 20.32 -23.97
CA SER A 514 65.33 21.64 -24.58
C SER A 514 66.54 22.35 -23.99
N ARG A 515 66.72 22.32 -22.66
CA ARG A 515 67.89 22.94 -22.00
C ARG A 515 69.21 22.24 -22.37
N ARG A 516 69.20 20.91 -22.52
CA ARG A 516 70.37 20.14 -22.94
C ARG A 516 70.75 20.44 -24.40
N SER A 517 69.74 20.48 -25.28
CA SER A 517 69.91 20.85 -26.69
C SER A 517 70.43 22.29 -26.83
N GLN A 518 69.87 23.24 -26.09
CA GLN A 518 70.34 24.64 -26.05
C GLN A 518 71.81 24.75 -25.63
N THR A 519 72.25 23.98 -24.63
CA THR A 519 73.65 23.99 -24.19
C THR A 519 74.60 23.46 -25.27
N MET A 520 74.16 22.45 -26.04
CA MET A 520 74.93 21.88 -27.14
C MET A 520 75.04 22.87 -28.32
N VAL A 521 73.93 23.47 -28.73
CA VAL A 521 73.89 24.47 -29.80
C VAL A 521 74.74 25.70 -29.44
N GLN A 522 74.66 26.18 -28.20
CA GLN A 522 75.47 27.33 -27.76
C GLN A 522 76.98 27.08 -27.90
N ARG A 523 77.44 25.86 -27.57
CA ARG A 523 78.84 25.47 -27.80
C ARG A 523 79.18 25.38 -29.28
N GLN A 524 78.23 24.96 -30.11
CA GLN A 524 78.42 24.86 -31.55
C GLN A 524 78.55 26.25 -32.19
N ILE A 525 77.71 27.23 -31.80
CA ILE A 525 77.83 28.64 -32.22
C ILE A 525 79.21 29.19 -31.86
N GLN A 526 79.69 28.97 -30.62
CA GLN A 526 81.03 29.44 -30.21
C GLN A 526 82.18 28.88 -31.06
N ILE A 527 82.05 27.64 -31.55
CA ILE A 527 83.04 27.05 -32.45
C ILE A 527 82.94 27.66 -33.86
N ILE A 528 81.71 27.91 -34.34
CA ILE A 528 81.46 28.56 -35.63
C ILE A 528 82.03 29.99 -35.62
N ASP A 529 81.77 30.78 -34.57
CA ASP A 529 82.33 32.14 -34.38
C ASP A 529 83.86 32.13 -34.46
N GLY A 530 84.50 31.14 -33.83
CA GLY A 530 85.96 30.99 -33.84
C GLY A 530 86.52 30.60 -35.21
N LEU A 531 85.76 29.82 -36.00
CA LEU A 531 86.12 29.47 -37.38
C LEU A 531 85.93 30.66 -38.33
N GLU A 532 84.89 31.48 -38.12
CA GLU A 532 84.61 32.68 -38.91
C GLU A 532 85.72 33.72 -38.75
N GLN A 533 86.15 34.00 -37.52
CA GLN A 533 87.21 34.96 -37.23
C GLN A 533 88.57 34.60 -37.85
N GLY A 534 88.79 33.33 -38.19
CA GLY A 534 90.05 32.82 -38.75
C GLY A 534 90.05 32.59 -40.26
N GLU A 535 88.91 32.68 -40.95
CA GLU A 535 88.77 32.32 -42.37
C GLU A 535 88.85 33.56 -43.28
N GLN A 536 89.68 33.49 -44.32
CA GLN A 536 89.90 34.60 -45.27
C GLN A 536 89.35 34.29 -46.67
N ASP A 537 88.96 33.04 -46.95
CA ASP A 537 88.34 32.62 -48.21
C ASP A 537 86.84 32.97 -48.21
N GLU A 538 86.45 33.94 -49.06
CA GLU A 538 85.08 34.43 -49.24
C GLU A 538 84.04 33.31 -49.45
N ARG A 539 84.40 32.23 -50.16
CA ARG A 539 83.46 31.12 -50.44
C ARG A 539 83.26 30.21 -49.22
N ARG A 540 84.30 30.02 -48.40
CA ARG A 540 84.20 29.23 -47.16
C ARG A 540 83.54 30.05 -46.05
N LEU A 541 83.81 31.34 -46.00
CA LEU A 541 83.14 32.28 -45.11
C LEU A 541 81.62 32.31 -45.38
N ALA A 542 81.19 32.35 -46.65
CA ALA A 542 79.77 32.21 -47.01
C ALA A 542 79.16 30.88 -46.52
N GLY A 543 79.92 29.79 -46.55
CA GLY A 543 79.52 28.50 -45.98
C GLY A 543 79.41 28.53 -44.45
N LEU A 544 80.31 29.23 -43.76
CA LEU A 544 80.28 29.43 -42.31
C LEU A 544 79.09 30.30 -41.88
N PHE A 545 78.76 31.37 -42.62
CA PHE A 545 77.55 32.17 -42.37
C PHE A 545 76.27 31.33 -42.49
N SER A 546 76.19 30.44 -43.48
CA SER A 546 75.05 29.50 -43.59
C SER A 546 74.96 28.53 -42.40
N LEU A 547 76.10 28.10 -41.84
CA LEU A 547 76.14 27.26 -40.64
C LEU A 547 75.73 28.02 -39.37
N ASP A 548 76.15 29.28 -39.22
CA ASP A 548 75.72 30.11 -38.10
C ASP A 548 74.20 30.34 -38.10
N HIS A 549 73.61 30.63 -39.27
CA HIS A 549 72.16 30.74 -39.40
C HIS A 549 71.42 29.46 -38.99
N LEU A 550 71.92 28.29 -39.39
CA LEU A 550 71.36 27.01 -38.96
C LEU A 550 71.47 26.81 -37.44
N ALA A 551 72.60 27.21 -36.84
CA ALA A 551 72.81 27.11 -35.40
C ALA A 551 71.90 28.07 -34.61
N THR A 552 71.74 29.30 -35.08
CA THR A 552 70.81 30.28 -34.51
C THR A 552 69.35 29.81 -34.62
N ARG A 553 68.97 29.18 -35.74
CA ARG A 553 67.63 28.59 -35.91
C ARG A 553 67.39 27.40 -34.98
N MET A 554 68.40 26.56 -34.77
CA MET A 554 68.34 25.48 -33.78
C MET A 554 68.22 26.01 -32.34
N ARG A 555 68.92 27.11 -32.00
CA ARG A 555 68.79 27.77 -30.69
C ARG A 555 67.35 28.23 -30.46
N ARG A 556 66.76 28.94 -31.42
CA ARG A 556 65.37 29.42 -31.33
C ARG A 556 64.35 28.29 -31.23
N ASN A 557 64.51 27.19 -31.97
CA ASN A 557 63.62 26.02 -31.83
C ASN A 557 63.63 25.43 -30.41
N ASN A 558 64.81 25.36 -29.77
CA ASN A 558 64.90 24.91 -28.38
C ASN A 558 64.26 25.90 -27.40
N GLU A 559 64.36 27.21 -27.65
CA GLU A 559 63.69 28.25 -26.85
C GLU A 559 62.17 28.20 -27.03
N ASN A 560 61.68 27.94 -28.25
CA ASN A 560 60.27 27.68 -28.54
C ASN A 560 59.73 26.50 -27.73
N LEU A 561 60.49 25.40 -27.62
CA LEU A 561 60.11 24.27 -26.76
C LEU A 561 60.07 24.64 -25.27
N LEU A 562 60.96 25.52 -24.79
CA LEU A 562 60.95 25.99 -23.40
C LEU A 562 59.72 26.86 -23.10
N VAL A 563 59.36 27.76 -24.02
CA VAL A 563 58.13 28.56 -23.92
C VAL A 563 56.91 27.64 -23.89
N LEU A 564 56.88 26.60 -24.74
CA LEU A 564 55.83 25.57 -24.74
C LEU A 564 55.84 24.68 -23.48
N ALA A 565 56.97 24.50 -22.82
CA ALA A 565 57.01 23.83 -21.53
C ALA A 565 56.68 24.77 -20.35
N GLY A 566 56.43 26.06 -20.62
CA GLY A 566 56.04 27.07 -19.63
C GLY A 566 57.19 27.63 -18.82
N GLN A 567 58.42 27.48 -19.30
CA GLN A 567 59.59 28.09 -18.70
C GLN A 567 59.75 29.54 -19.19
N ASP A 568 60.28 30.40 -18.33
CA ASP A 568 60.56 31.79 -18.67
C ASP A 568 61.94 31.96 -19.30
N ALA A 569 62.08 32.96 -20.18
CA ALA A 569 63.37 33.38 -20.69
C ALA A 569 64.27 33.88 -19.53
N PRO A 570 65.54 33.45 -19.45
CA PRO A 570 66.40 33.72 -18.29
C PRO A 570 66.88 35.17 -18.14
N ARG A 571 66.55 36.08 -19.06
CA ARG A 571 66.87 37.51 -18.96
C ARG A 571 65.57 38.32 -18.93
N ARG A 572 65.46 39.27 -17.99
CA ARG A 572 64.38 40.26 -17.95
C ARG A 572 65.03 41.63 -18.02
N TYR A 573 64.56 42.46 -18.95
CA TYR A 573 64.96 43.86 -18.96
C TYR A 573 64.19 44.57 -17.84
N ASN A 574 64.88 45.36 -17.02
CA ASN A 574 64.23 46.08 -15.93
C ASN A 574 63.77 47.49 -16.34
N GLU A 575 64.31 48.01 -17.44
CA GLU A 575 64.00 49.34 -17.97
C GLU A 575 63.19 49.24 -19.26
N PRO A 576 62.30 50.21 -19.57
CA PRO A 576 61.61 50.26 -20.85
C PRO A 576 62.59 50.41 -22.01
N VAL A 577 62.38 49.65 -23.09
CA VAL A 577 63.24 49.64 -24.27
C VAL A 577 62.49 50.26 -25.45
N GLY A 578 63.13 51.13 -26.23
CA GLY A 578 62.51 51.76 -27.40
C GLY A 578 61.95 50.74 -28.38
N LEU A 579 60.76 51.00 -28.93
CA LEU A 579 60.11 50.08 -29.88
C LEU A 579 61.01 49.82 -31.10
N ALA A 580 61.75 50.83 -31.56
CA ALA A 580 62.72 50.68 -32.63
C ALA A 580 63.82 49.66 -32.28
N ASP A 581 64.27 49.63 -31.03
CA ASP A 581 65.27 48.68 -30.56
C ASP A 581 64.69 47.29 -30.35
N VAL A 582 63.43 47.18 -29.91
CA VAL A 582 62.70 45.91 -29.81
C VAL A 582 62.52 45.27 -31.20
N VAL A 583 62.08 46.04 -32.19
CA VAL A 583 61.94 45.55 -33.57
C VAL A 583 63.32 45.24 -34.18
N ARG A 584 64.33 46.06 -33.92
CA ARG A 584 65.71 45.78 -34.36
C ARG A 584 66.25 44.49 -33.76
N ALA A 585 66.02 44.26 -32.47
CA ALA A 585 66.38 43.01 -31.80
C ALA A 585 65.65 41.81 -32.43
N ALA A 586 64.36 41.93 -32.74
CA ALA A 586 63.62 40.88 -33.45
C ALA A 586 64.16 40.62 -34.85
N LEU A 587 64.56 41.67 -35.59
CA LEU A 587 65.17 41.53 -36.92
C LEU A 587 66.55 40.86 -36.87
N SER A 588 67.35 41.14 -35.84
CA SER A 588 68.63 40.47 -35.62
C SER A 588 68.49 38.97 -35.33
N GLU A 589 67.29 38.50 -34.99
CA GLU A 589 67.02 37.07 -34.73
C GLU A 589 66.48 36.32 -35.95
N VAL A 590 66.27 37.00 -37.09
CA VAL A 590 65.63 36.44 -38.29
C VAL A 590 66.55 36.48 -39.50
N GLU A 591 66.62 35.35 -40.22
CA GLU A 591 67.37 35.23 -41.48
C GLU A 591 66.69 36.04 -42.61
N GLY A 592 67.49 36.68 -43.47
CA GLY A 592 66.96 37.49 -44.57
C GLY A 592 66.35 38.82 -44.13
N TYR A 593 66.76 39.36 -42.98
CA TYR A 593 66.32 40.66 -42.45
C TYR A 593 66.50 41.81 -43.45
N GLU A 594 67.44 41.71 -44.40
CA GLU A 594 67.67 42.69 -45.46
C GLU A 594 66.43 42.92 -46.36
N ARG A 595 65.53 41.94 -46.41
CA ARG A 595 64.24 42.02 -47.12
C ARG A 595 63.16 42.71 -46.30
N VAL A 596 63.43 43.11 -45.06
CA VAL A 596 62.45 43.74 -44.18
C VAL A 596 62.57 45.26 -44.20
N VAL A 597 61.46 45.95 -44.40
CA VAL A 597 61.36 47.41 -44.34
C VAL A 597 60.58 47.81 -43.09
N ALA A 598 61.26 48.42 -42.11
CA ALA A 598 60.65 48.86 -40.87
C ALA A 598 60.22 50.34 -40.95
N LYS A 599 58.92 50.62 -40.76
CA LYS A 599 58.30 51.94 -40.69
C LYS A 599 57.68 52.14 -39.31
N LEU A 600 58.50 52.54 -38.36
CA LEU A 600 58.14 52.57 -36.94
C LEU A 600 57.85 54.00 -36.47
N ALA A 601 56.89 54.14 -35.55
CA ALA A 601 56.60 55.39 -34.86
C ALA A 601 57.71 55.72 -33.85
N GLU A 602 58.12 56.98 -33.81
CA GLU A 602 59.08 57.49 -32.83
C GLU A 602 58.41 57.74 -31.48
N GLY A 603 59.17 57.67 -30.39
CA GLY A 603 58.71 58.08 -29.06
C GLY A 603 57.96 57.03 -28.23
N VAL A 604 57.93 55.75 -28.65
CA VAL A 604 57.27 54.65 -27.92
C VAL A 604 58.30 53.65 -27.38
N ALA A 605 58.18 53.27 -26.11
CA ALA A 605 58.98 52.25 -25.45
C ALA A 605 58.08 51.09 -24.96
N VAL A 606 58.64 49.89 -24.89
CA VAL A 606 57.99 48.66 -24.41
C VAL A 606 58.48 48.35 -23.00
N SER A 607 57.57 47.93 -22.11
CA SER A 607 57.89 47.54 -20.74
C SER A 607 58.93 46.43 -20.71
N GLY A 608 60.01 46.63 -19.95
CA GLY A 608 61.16 45.72 -19.90
C GLY A 608 60.81 44.26 -19.60
N GLN A 609 59.75 44.02 -18.81
CA GLN A 609 59.29 42.67 -18.47
C GLN A 609 58.72 41.90 -19.66
N ALA A 610 58.24 42.61 -20.69
CA ALA A 610 57.64 42.02 -21.89
C ALA A 610 58.59 42.05 -23.10
N VAL A 611 59.73 42.76 -23.01
CA VAL A 611 60.65 42.96 -24.16
C VAL A 611 61.06 41.65 -24.80
N ASN A 612 61.62 40.69 -24.05
CA ASN A 612 62.09 39.42 -24.64
C ASN A 612 60.95 38.61 -25.26
N ASP A 613 59.81 38.54 -24.58
CA ASP A 613 58.64 37.79 -25.07
C ASP A 613 58.04 38.47 -26.34
N ILE A 614 58.10 39.79 -26.44
CA ILE A 614 57.67 40.56 -27.62
C ILE A 614 58.70 40.45 -28.76
N VAL A 615 60.00 40.55 -28.49
CA VAL A 615 61.07 40.30 -29.47
C VAL A 615 60.86 38.93 -30.11
N HIS A 616 60.65 37.90 -29.28
CA HIS A 616 60.47 36.53 -29.75
C HIS A 616 59.16 36.36 -30.53
N LEU A 617 58.05 36.93 -30.05
CA LEU A 617 56.77 36.93 -30.77
C LEU A 617 56.92 37.58 -32.17
N LEU A 618 57.59 38.72 -32.24
CA LEU A 618 57.81 39.44 -33.50
C LEU A 618 58.76 38.68 -34.43
N ALA A 619 59.84 38.10 -33.90
CA ALA A 619 60.77 37.28 -34.66
C ALA A 619 60.06 36.08 -35.31
N GLU A 620 59.17 35.39 -34.59
CA GLU A 620 58.38 34.29 -35.13
C GLU A 620 57.41 34.74 -36.24
N LEU A 621 56.77 35.91 -36.10
CA LEU A 621 55.88 36.43 -37.13
C LEU A 621 56.65 36.90 -38.38
N ILE A 622 57.79 37.56 -38.21
CA ILE A 622 58.64 38.06 -39.30
C ILE A 622 59.29 36.89 -40.05
N GLU A 623 59.78 35.86 -39.35
CA GLU A 623 60.34 34.67 -39.99
C GLU A 623 59.28 33.93 -40.81
N ASN A 624 58.05 33.79 -40.29
CA ASN A 624 56.95 33.21 -41.08
C ASN A 624 56.67 34.06 -42.34
N ALA A 625 56.55 35.38 -42.19
CA ALA A 625 56.33 36.29 -43.32
C ALA A 625 57.42 36.18 -44.40
N LEU A 626 58.70 36.09 -43.99
CA LEU A 626 59.84 35.96 -44.90
C LEU A 626 59.92 34.57 -45.56
N ALA A 627 59.60 33.51 -44.82
CA ALA A 627 59.63 32.13 -45.31
C ALA A 627 58.53 31.83 -46.34
N PHE A 628 57.36 32.46 -46.20
CA PHE A 628 56.22 32.28 -47.11
C PHE A 628 56.17 33.31 -48.25
N SER A 629 57.06 34.31 -48.25
CA SER A 629 57.16 35.33 -49.30
C SER A 629 58.27 35.00 -50.32
N PRO A 630 58.01 35.11 -51.64
CA PRO A 630 59.03 34.91 -52.68
C PRO A 630 60.28 35.78 -52.46
N TYR A 631 61.49 35.28 -52.75
CA TYR A 631 62.76 35.94 -52.39
C TYR A 631 62.90 37.40 -52.90
N GLU A 632 62.28 37.72 -54.04
CA GLU A 632 62.32 39.06 -54.65
C GLU A 632 61.40 40.10 -53.98
N THR A 633 60.53 39.68 -53.04
CA THR A 633 59.61 40.58 -52.35
C THR A 633 60.15 41.03 -50.99
N ARG A 634 59.68 42.19 -50.52
CA ARG A 634 60.02 42.77 -49.23
C ARG A 634 58.86 42.58 -48.24
N VAL A 635 59.19 42.29 -46.98
CA VAL A 635 58.22 42.23 -45.87
C VAL A 635 58.22 43.60 -45.18
N THR A 636 57.04 44.15 -44.90
CA THR A 636 56.93 45.48 -44.27
C THR A 636 56.51 45.33 -42.81
N VAL A 637 57.28 45.91 -41.89
CA VAL A 637 56.90 46.03 -40.48
C VAL A 637 56.53 47.48 -40.22
N ALA A 638 55.26 47.74 -39.92
CA ALA A 638 54.76 49.11 -39.72
C ALA A 638 54.02 49.24 -38.39
N THR A 639 53.96 50.46 -37.87
CA THR A 639 53.21 50.78 -36.65
C THR A 639 52.04 51.71 -36.95
N GLY A 640 50.89 51.44 -36.35
CA GLY A 640 49.74 52.33 -36.30
C GLY A 640 49.35 52.62 -34.85
N THR A 641 48.88 53.83 -34.57
CA THR A 641 48.28 54.18 -33.28
C THR A 641 46.79 53.87 -33.30
N MET A 642 46.25 53.30 -32.22
CA MET A 642 44.80 53.16 -32.03
C MET A 642 44.24 54.31 -31.20
N GLU A 643 42.99 54.68 -31.46
CA GLU A 643 42.24 55.66 -30.67
C GLU A 643 42.12 55.26 -29.18
N SER A 644 42.23 53.96 -28.88
CA SER A 644 42.13 53.38 -27.53
C SER A 644 43.42 53.44 -26.70
N GLY A 645 44.47 54.13 -27.16
CA GLY A 645 45.74 54.26 -26.43
C GLY A 645 46.66 53.03 -26.49
N GLY A 646 46.37 52.07 -27.37
CA GLY A 646 47.24 50.93 -27.69
C GLY A 646 48.06 51.16 -28.96
N LEU A 647 49.08 50.33 -29.15
CA LEU A 647 49.92 50.34 -30.35
C LEU A 647 49.62 49.10 -31.19
N VAL A 648 49.41 49.31 -32.48
CA VAL A 648 49.29 48.23 -33.46
C VAL A 648 50.58 48.12 -34.24
N LEU A 649 51.14 46.92 -34.30
CA LEU A 649 52.27 46.59 -35.16
C LEU A 649 51.80 45.59 -36.21
N THR A 650 52.01 45.91 -37.48
CA THR A 650 51.62 45.08 -38.62
C THR A 650 52.85 44.51 -39.30
N VAL A 651 52.90 43.20 -39.49
CA VAL A 651 53.87 42.51 -40.34
C VAL A 651 53.14 42.10 -41.61
N ASP A 652 53.44 42.76 -42.73
CA ASP A 652 52.76 42.57 -44.01
C ASP A 652 53.66 41.79 -44.98
N ASP A 653 53.13 40.68 -45.49
CA ASP A 653 53.81 39.76 -46.40
C ASP A 653 53.16 39.75 -47.79
N THR A 654 53.89 39.24 -48.78
CA THR A 654 53.39 39.07 -50.16
C THR A 654 53.53 37.60 -50.57
N GLY A 655 53.12 36.71 -49.67
CA GLY A 655 53.26 35.26 -49.80
C GLY A 655 52.10 34.56 -50.50
N ILE A 656 51.98 33.25 -50.26
CA ILE A 656 50.98 32.35 -50.87
C ILE A 656 49.56 32.57 -50.29
N GLY A 657 49.44 33.32 -49.19
CA GLY A 657 48.18 33.51 -48.47
C GLY A 657 47.74 32.23 -47.72
N MET A 658 46.58 32.31 -47.06
CA MET A 658 45.90 31.16 -46.45
C MET A 658 44.47 31.10 -46.96
N THR A 659 43.90 29.90 -47.04
CA THR A 659 42.46 29.75 -47.26
C THR A 659 41.68 30.31 -46.06
N GLN A 660 40.42 30.72 -46.26
CA GLN A 660 39.59 31.29 -45.18
C GLN A 660 39.48 30.34 -43.98
N ASP A 661 39.27 29.03 -44.23
CA ASP A 661 39.20 28.02 -43.17
C ASP A 661 40.53 27.86 -42.42
N GLU A 662 41.66 27.95 -43.12
CA GLU A 662 42.99 27.90 -42.49
C GLU A 662 43.29 29.15 -41.67
N LEU A 663 42.87 30.32 -42.16
CA LEU A 663 43.01 31.60 -41.47
C LEU A 663 42.16 31.64 -40.19
N GLU A 664 40.91 31.16 -40.25
CA GLU A 664 40.02 31.04 -39.09
C GLU A 664 40.58 30.05 -38.06
N GLN A 665 41.10 28.90 -38.50
CA GLN A 665 41.76 27.94 -37.61
C GLN A 665 43.04 28.52 -36.99
N ALA A 666 43.83 29.28 -37.75
CA ALA A 666 45.03 29.93 -37.24
C ALA A 666 44.68 30.99 -36.19
N ASN A 667 43.70 31.86 -36.48
CA ASN A 667 43.21 32.87 -35.55
C ASN A 667 42.55 32.26 -34.30
N ALA A 668 41.81 31.16 -34.43
CA ALA A 668 41.24 30.45 -33.29
C ALA A 668 42.33 29.91 -32.34
N ARG A 669 43.44 29.42 -32.89
CA ARG A 669 44.61 28.97 -32.11
C ARG A 669 45.37 30.12 -31.46
N LEU A 670 45.49 31.25 -32.15
CA LEU A 670 46.08 32.48 -31.60
C LEU A 670 45.25 33.05 -30.43
N ALA A 671 43.91 32.95 -30.50
CA ALA A 671 43.02 33.42 -29.45
C ALA A 671 42.96 32.49 -28.23
N HIS A 672 43.12 31.18 -28.42
CA HIS A 672 43.07 30.17 -27.35
C HIS A 672 44.25 29.21 -27.45
N ALA A 673 45.35 29.50 -26.73
CA ALA A 673 46.53 28.65 -26.72
C ALA A 673 46.19 27.23 -26.18
N PRO A 674 46.33 26.16 -26.98
CA PRO A 674 46.05 24.80 -26.51
C PRO A 674 47.09 24.31 -25.50
N THR A 675 46.72 23.40 -24.60
CA THR A 675 47.69 22.67 -23.77
C THR A 675 48.51 21.72 -24.63
N VAL A 676 49.83 21.69 -24.46
CA VAL A 676 50.79 20.92 -25.27
C VAL A 676 50.33 19.47 -25.46
N ASP A 677 50.17 19.08 -26.72
CA ASP A 677 49.99 17.70 -27.16
C ASP A 677 51.17 17.30 -28.05
N VAL A 678 51.47 16.00 -28.12
CA VAL A 678 52.64 15.41 -28.82
C VAL A 678 52.59 15.66 -30.35
N SER A 679 51.49 16.21 -30.86
CA SER A 679 51.24 16.48 -32.27
C SER A 679 51.74 17.85 -32.79
N VAL A 680 52.42 18.68 -31.97
CA VAL A 680 52.69 20.11 -32.28
C VAL A 680 53.93 20.38 -33.17
N SER A 681 54.73 19.37 -33.52
CA SER A 681 56.04 19.56 -34.18
C SER A 681 56.02 20.25 -35.57
N ARG A 682 54.88 20.35 -36.28
CA ARG A 682 54.83 20.93 -37.65
C ARG A 682 54.41 22.40 -37.74
N ARG A 683 53.92 23.01 -36.66
CA ARG A 683 53.41 24.40 -36.67
C ARG A 683 53.77 25.17 -35.38
N MET A 684 54.99 24.95 -34.87
CA MET A 684 55.41 25.40 -33.53
C MET A 684 55.35 26.93 -33.36
N GLY A 685 55.68 27.72 -34.40
CA GLY A 685 55.75 29.19 -34.30
C GLY A 685 54.44 29.85 -33.88
N LEU A 686 53.30 29.44 -34.46
CA LEU A 686 52.00 30.04 -34.10
C LEU A 686 51.55 29.72 -32.66
N PHE A 687 51.95 28.55 -32.12
CA PHE A 687 51.66 28.18 -30.73
C PHE A 687 52.50 28.99 -29.74
N VAL A 688 53.76 29.27 -30.09
CA VAL A 688 54.64 30.13 -29.31
C VAL A 688 54.08 31.55 -29.29
N VAL A 689 53.70 32.08 -30.46
CA VAL A 689 53.03 33.39 -30.58
C VAL A 689 51.76 33.44 -29.73
N ALA A 690 50.87 32.45 -29.84
CA ALA A 690 49.63 32.39 -29.04
C ALA A 690 49.90 32.41 -27.53
N ARG A 691 50.93 31.68 -27.08
CA ARG A 691 51.27 31.57 -25.66
C ARG A 691 51.92 32.83 -25.11
N LEU A 692 52.86 33.42 -25.85
CA LEU A 692 53.49 34.70 -25.49
C LEU A 692 52.46 35.83 -25.50
N ALA A 693 51.55 35.80 -26.47
CA ALA A 693 50.45 36.75 -26.59
C ALA A 693 49.50 36.67 -25.38
N GLN A 694 49.03 35.47 -25.04
CA GLN A 694 48.16 35.23 -23.88
C GLN A 694 48.80 35.66 -22.56
N ARG A 695 50.12 35.45 -22.40
CA ARG A 695 50.86 35.81 -21.18
C ARG A 695 50.86 37.31 -20.90
N HIS A 696 51.02 38.14 -21.93
CA HIS A 696 51.12 39.60 -21.80
C HIS A 696 49.84 40.34 -22.17
N GLY A 697 48.76 39.61 -22.47
CA GLY A 697 47.49 40.20 -22.93
C GLY A 697 47.59 40.86 -24.31
N VAL A 698 48.61 40.52 -25.10
CA VAL A 698 48.77 40.93 -26.50
C VAL A 698 47.75 40.17 -27.34
N ARG A 699 47.14 40.83 -28.32
CA ARG A 699 46.26 40.15 -29.28
C ARG A 699 46.97 40.05 -30.62
N VAL A 700 46.96 38.87 -31.22
CA VAL A 700 47.51 38.66 -32.56
C VAL A 700 46.39 38.16 -33.45
N GLU A 701 46.21 38.81 -34.59
CA GLU A 701 45.20 38.47 -35.59
C GLU A 701 45.84 38.46 -36.97
N LEU A 702 45.65 37.39 -37.72
CA LEU A 702 46.06 37.28 -39.12
C LEU A 702 44.91 37.72 -40.03
N ARG A 703 45.18 38.61 -40.97
CA ARG A 703 44.23 39.03 -42.01
C ARG A 703 44.83 38.80 -43.39
N SER A 704 43.97 38.50 -44.36
CA SER A 704 44.39 38.49 -45.76
C SER A 704 44.56 39.92 -46.28
N HIS A 705 45.68 40.20 -46.95
CA HIS A 705 45.92 41.48 -47.63
C HIS A 705 46.55 41.21 -49.01
N ASN A 706 45.83 41.60 -50.07
CA ASN A 706 46.17 41.26 -51.46
C ASN A 706 46.36 39.75 -51.65
N ALA A 707 47.52 39.31 -52.17
CA ALA A 707 47.88 37.90 -52.33
C ALA A 707 48.51 37.28 -51.07
N GLY A 708 48.89 38.09 -50.07
CA GLY A 708 49.60 37.66 -48.86
C GLY A 708 48.77 37.80 -47.58
N LEU A 709 49.48 37.85 -46.45
CA LEU A 709 48.92 37.97 -45.11
C LEU A 709 49.53 39.18 -44.37
N THR A 710 48.69 39.82 -43.58
CA THR A 710 49.10 40.81 -42.59
C THR A 710 48.87 40.24 -41.19
N ALA A 711 49.93 40.09 -40.40
CA ALA A 711 49.84 39.78 -38.98
C ALA A 711 49.71 41.09 -38.18
N ILE A 712 48.59 41.26 -37.50
CA ILE A 712 48.26 42.42 -36.68
C ILE A 712 48.55 42.06 -35.22
N VAL A 713 49.53 42.73 -34.62
CA VAL A 713 49.92 42.57 -33.23
C VAL A 713 49.46 43.81 -32.46
N LEU A 714 48.47 43.63 -31.59
CA LEU A 714 47.94 44.65 -30.72
C LEU A 714 48.62 44.60 -29.35
N LEU A 715 49.46 45.59 -29.08
CA LEU A 715 50.10 45.77 -27.78
C LEU A 715 49.19 46.62 -26.88
N PRO A 716 48.73 46.10 -25.71
CA PRO A 716 47.91 46.87 -24.79
C PRO A 716 48.72 48.01 -24.15
N GLY A 717 48.05 49.12 -23.81
CA GLY A 717 48.69 50.29 -23.21
C GLY A 717 49.47 50.00 -21.92
N SER A 718 49.14 48.92 -21.20
CA SER A 718 49.88 48.47 -20.02
C SER A 718 51.33 48.04 -20.31
N LEU A 719 51.66 47.75 -21.57
CA LEU A 719 53.01 47.37 -21.99
C LEU A 719 53.79 48.54 -22.62
N LEU A 720 53.20 49.73 -22.73
CA LEU A 720 53.77 50.86 -23.47
C LEU A 720 54.15 52.01 -22.51
N HIS A 721 55.31 52.61 -22.76
CA HIS A 721 55.80 53.79 -22.05
C HIS A 721 56.24 54.88 -23.05
N PRO A 722 56.17 56.17 -22.70
CA PRO A 722 56.78 57.23 -23.51
C PRO A 722 58.30 57.04 -23.55
N HIS A 723 58.90 57.04 -24.74
CA HIS A 723 60.35 56.96 -24.89
C HIS A 723 60.98 58.35 -24.77
N LEU A 724 61.47 58.71 -23.58
CA LEU A 724 62.36 59.85 -23.40
C LEU A 724 63.79 59.40 -23.68
N ALA A 725 64.44 59.99 -24.70
CA ALA A 725 65.85 59.73 -24.97
C ALA A 725 66.70 60.18 -23.74
N PRO A 726 67.70 59.40 -23.31
CA PRO A 726 68.68 59.89 -22.34
C PRO A 726 69.46 61.06 -22.96
N ALA A 727 69.65 62.13 -22.18
CA ALA A 727 70.38 63.34 -22.57
C ALA A 727 71.88 63.07 -22.81
#